data_AF-A0A1Y3N622-F1
#
_entry.id   AF-A0A1Y3N622-F1
#
_cell.length_a   1.000
_cell.length_b   1.000
_cell.length_c   1.000
_cell.angle_alpha   90.00
_cell.angle_beta   90.00
_cell.angle_gamma   90.00
#
_symmetry.space_group_name_H-M   'P 1'
#
loop_
_entity.id
_entity.type
_entity.pdbx_description
1 polymer ?
#
loop_
_entity_poly.entity_id
_entity_poly.type
_entity_poly.pdbx_seq_one_letter_code
_entity_poly.pdbx_strand_id
1 'polypeptide(L)'
;MENSSELEGSYNLKVESEINNDYEDNNNSINESKVSLLNDSEISEDNETCVLINSENSNNKLKKKKKKTISSYYIPRLFYHCKEPVITDEKYSKIKGEPFIDKFGIDLNQFMETKMISQKIPKNDTLDNWELYTPICPHLEPVHYSEEILNPNCEELSLQFVNFNIENEDKIPYSLHLHNITSQIKKFNEWNKNTDKKIPDYRNEDINSLLSDKYHPFDYGYYEEKETELKTEEDIVEFYRKVTHSCMDEVPDPRHRRFFSFILFNSEFDFLDLFLATYYEVIDYFVIYEANVTFSGNPKPLFLTRMLTETNRYDKFKDKIIVFPMTIDNVCATKPFTKEGNARSKVVEMGLRAVNARHGDIFMHGDLDELPKPHIVSRLKKCGGWEHLQAGIGGGPKSTREKKVESYLQDNELYEQMPKDVYDLPDLEYERDTKVATRTTPNFAIFDAKRALGQYPEEYRNIRNKKEEKSKRINKKKRDEPYVDPLSQHNFDPYAGYTNKGYRGDKMRAITFQNVKKFNNKTDVVIWSGGWHMSSFLPTIEHFLNKIMSYSHFDRFYFMSEEKRREDMINHINKGTVYQDVAYYDFPIAYPKSPEKEYKYDFTYKTWLSYNDDHEKFKDAEFIFDHEIPQVVLDNPICYSYMIDRSFGLTKKLWWQVIPKDQWETVDFEKLDKKTLEEITPADIPEVLKPKALRNEN
;
A
#
# COMPACT_ATOMS: atom_id res chain seq x y z
N MET A 1 -18.52 -12.09 -67.42
CA MET A 1 -17.75 -13.20 -68.01
C MET A 1 -16.73 -13.57 -66.96
N GLU A 2 -17.14 -14.47 -66.05
CA GLU A 2 -16.63 -15.86 -65.93
C GLU A 2 -15.26 -15.88 -65.23
N ASN A 3 -14.94 -16.74 -64.26
CA ASN A 3 -15.62 -17.80 -63.53
C ASN A 3 -14.63 -18.35 -62.48
N SER A 4 -15.13 -18.80 -61.33
CA SER A 4 -14.71 -19.98 -60.54
C SER A 4 -15.08 -19.75 -59.05
N SER A 5 -16.21 -20.23 -58.53
CA SER A 5 -16.50 -21.61 -58.03
C SER A 5 -15.72 -21.93 -56.73
N GLU A 6 -16.26 -22.46 -55.63
CA GLU A 6 -17.54 -23.15 -55.38
C GLU A 6 -17.71 -23.45 -53.86
N LEU A 7 -18.99 -23.59 -53.44
CA LEU A 7 -19.58 -24.51 -52.43
C LEU A 7 -19.22 -24.38 -50.93
N GLU A 8 -20.13 -23.93 -50.06
CA GLU A 8 -21.32 -24.59 -49.46
C GLU A 8 -21.02 -25.58 -48.31
N GLY A 9 -21.67 -25.36 -47.16
CA GLY A 9 -21.67 -26.29 -46.03
C GLY A 9 -22.23 -25.69 -44.74
N SER A 10 -23.52 -25.42 -44.69
CA SER A 10 -24.27 -25.02 -43.50
C SER A 10 -24.35 -26.13 -42.44
N TYR A 11 -24.01 -25.85 -41.18
CA TYR A 11 -24.56 -26.55 -40.02
C TYR A 11 -24.77 -25.57 -38.85
N ASN A 12 -26.03 -25.22 -38.63
CA ASN A 12 -26.53 -24.57 -37.43
C ASN A 12 -26.62 -25.61 -36.30
N LEU A 13 -25.97 -25.36 -35.17
CA LEU A 13 -26.31 -25.97 -33.89
C LEU A 13 -26.40 -24.87 -32.83
N LYS A 14 -27.64 -24.42 -32.60
CA LYS A 14 -28.05 -23.85 -31.32
C LYS A 14 -27.95 -24.96 -30.28
N VAL A 15 -27.19 -24.72 -29.22
CA VAL A 15 -27.29 -25.48 -27.98
C VAL A 15 -27.63 -24.47 -26.89
N GLU A 16 -28.91 -24.42 -26.56
CA GLU A 16 -29.37 -24.02 -25.24
C GLU A 16 -28.88 -25.09 -24.25
N SER A 17 -28.19 -24.69 -23.19
CA SER A 17 -27.95 -25.58 -22.06
C SER A 17 -28.17 -24.81 -20.76
N GLU A 18 -29.34 -25.06 -20.18
CA GLU A 18 -29.67 -24.86 -18.78
C GLU A 18 -28.56 -25.47 -17.90
N ILE A 19 -27.94 -24.66 -17.05
CA ILE A 19 -27.05 -25.16 -16.00
C ILE A 19 -27.94 -25.53 -14.82
N ASN A 20 -28.34 -26.80 -14.78
CA ASN A 20 -28.75 -27.46 -13.56
C ASN A 20 -27.50 -27.86 -12.76
N ASN A 21 -27.53 -27.53 -11.48
CA ASN A 21 -26.66 -28.09 -10.46
C ASN A 21 -26.78 -29.62 -10.48
N ASP A 22 -25.67 -30.33 -10.55
CA ASP A 22 -25.42 -31.47 -9.65
C ASP A 22 -23.95 -31.91 -9.74
N TYR A 23 -23.36 -32.09 -8.56
CA TYR A 23 -22.05 -32.69 -8.32
C TYR A 23 -22.09 -34.18 -8.65
N GLU A 24 -21.17 -34.69 -9.46
CA GLU A 24 -20.80 -36.11 -9.40
C GLU A 24 -19.33 -36.37 -9.81
N ASP A 25 -18.65 -37.10 -8.93
CA ASP A 25 -17.29 -37.61 -9.03
C ASP A 25 -17.04 -38.42 -10.31
N ASN A 26 -15.88 -38.27 -10.95
CA ASN A 26 -15.25 -39.40 -11.66
C ASN A 26 -13.72 -39.26 -11.76
N ASN A 27 -13.05 -40.26 -11.18
CA ASN A 27 -11.62 -40.57 -11.32
C ASN A 27 -11.29 -41.05 -12.75
N ASN A 28 -10.16 -40.63 -13.33
CA ASN A 28 -9.24 -41.54 -14.04
C ASN A 28 -7.87 -40.91 -14.42
N SER A 29 -6.82 -41.57 -13.90
CA SER A 29 -5.47 -41.83 -14.44
C SER A 29 -4.64 -40.73 -15.13
N ILE A 30 -3.54 -40.32 -14.50
CA ILE A 30 -2.37 -39.71 -15.17
C ILE A 30 -1.19 -40.69 -15.11
N ASN A 31 -0.56 -40.89 -16.27
CA ASN A 31 0.56 -41.80 -16.53
C ASN A 31 1.85 -41.42 -15.76
N GLU A 32 2.53 -42.45 -15.25
CA GLU A 32 3.86 -42.40 -14.67
C GLU A 32 4.93 -42.12 -15.74
N SER A 33 5.79 -41.12 -15.50
CA SER A 33 7.10 -41.00 -16.16
C SER A 33 8.21 -41.14 -15.10
N LYS A 34 9.05 -42.16 -15.33
CA LYS A 34 10.15 -42.60 -14.46
C LYS A 34 11.24 -41.53 -14.34
N VAL A 35 11.59 -41.13 -13.12
CA VAL A 35 12.81 -40.39 -12.81
C VAL A 35 13.96 -41.39 -12.62
N SER A 36 15.04 -41.21 -13.37
CA SER A 36 16.29 -41.97 -13.26
C SER A 36 17.13 -41.49 -12.08
N LEU A 37 17.50 -42.41 -11.19
CA LEU A 37 18.45 -42.20 -10.10
C LEU A 37 19.89 -42.21 -10.65
N LEU A 38 20.67 -41.17 -10.37
CA LEU A 38 22.13 -41.15 -10.58
C LEU A 38 22.82 -41.55 -9.26
N ASN A 39 23.90 -42.34 -9.35
CA ASN A 39 24.67 -42.89 -8.23
C ASN A 39 25.68 -41.88 -7.64
N ASP A 40 25.95 -42.03 -6.35
CA ASP A 40 26.76 -41.19 -5.43
C ASP A 40 28.28 -41.11 -5.69
N SER A 41 28.75 -40.96 -6.93
CA SER A 41 30.19 -40.79 -7.16
C SER A 41 30.51 -39.86 -8.32
N GLU A 42 30.21 -38.57 -8.15
CA GLU A 42 30.86 -37.43 -8.83
C GLU A 42 30.23 -36.12 -8.31
N ILE A 43 30.73 -35.58 -7.20
CA ILE A 43 30.46 -34.20 -6.77
C ILE A 43 31.81 -33.54 -6.50
N SER A 44 32.13 -32.53 -7.30
CA SER A 44 33.26 -31.63 -7.11
C SER A 44 32.89 -30.52 -6.11
N GLU A 45 33.87 -30.04 -5.35
CA GLU A 45 33.72 -29.22 -4.15
C GLU A 45 33.28 -27.75 -4.35
N ASP A 46 32.87 -27.33 -5.54
CA ASP A 46 32.49 -25.94 -5.81
C ASP A 46 31.06 -25.82 -6.34
N ASN A 47 30.09 -25.86 -5.42
CA ASN A 47 28.77 -25.21 -5.46
C ASN A 47 27.90 -25.79 -4.31
N GLU A 48 27.63 -25.00 -3.27
CA GLU A 48 26.68 -25.39 -2.22
C GLU A 48 25.24 -25.37 -2.76
N THR A 49 24.83 -26.44 -3.45
CA THR A 49 23.43 -26.78 -3.70
C THR A 49 22.93 -27.72 -2.61
N CYS A 50 21.88 -27.29 -1.88
CA CYS A 50 21.29 -28.03 -0.75
C CYS A 50 20.62 -29.34 -1.18
N VAL A 51 20.93 -30.43 -0.47
CA VAL A 51 20.47 -31.80 -0.71
C VAL A 51 19.15 -32.12 0.01
N LEU A 52 18.27 -32.88 -0.63
CA LEU A 52 17.06 -33.48 -0.06
C LEU A 52 17.42 -34.55 1.00
N ILE A 53 16.94 -34.39 2.24
CA ILE A 53 17.03 -35.46 3.26
C ILE A 53 15.62 -35.89 3.65
N ASN A 54 15.26 -37.13 3.30
CA ASN A 54 14.09 -37.82 3.87
C ASN A 54 14.46 -38.39 5.25
N SER A 55 13.81 -37.93 6.32
CA SER A 55 13.96 -38.56 7.64
C SER A 55 13.00 -39.75 7.78
N GLU A 56 13.39 -40.92 7.29
CA GLU A 56 12.87 -42.18 7.81
C GLU A 56 13.66 -42.56 9.06
N ASN A 57 13.15 -42.22 10.26
CA ASN A 57 13.32 -43.02 11.49
C ASN A 57 12.78 -42.29 12.74
N SER A 58 11.58 -42.67 13.18
CA SER A 58 11.31 -42.84 14.62
C SER A 58 10.03 -43.66 14.81
N ASN A 59 10.19 -44.95 15.08
CA ASN A 59 9.11 -45.89 15.36
C ASN A 59 8.71 -45.88 16.84
N ASN A 60 7.43 -46.19 17.07
CA ASN A 60 6.80 -46.76 18.28
C ASN A 60 6.44 -45.87 19.49
N LYS A 61 5.15 -45.50 19.56
CA LYS A 61 4.23 -45.99 20.60
C LYS A 61 2.76 -45.84 20.21
N LEU A 62 2.09 -46.98 19.99
CA LEU A 62 0.65 -47.12 19.74
C LEU A 62 -0.19 -46.69 20.95
N LYS A 63 -1.32 -46.01 20.70
CA LYS A 63 -2.63 -46.37 21.31
C LYS A 63 -3.79 -46.07 20.35
N LYS A 64 -4.53 -47.14 20.06
CA LYS A 64 -5.67 -47.28 19.13
C LYS A 64 -6.82 -46.30 19.43
N LYS A 65 -7.40 -45.68 18.38
CA LYS A 65 -8.86 -45.46 18.26
C LYS A 65 -9.29 -45.16 16.82
N LYS A 66 -10.13 -46.07 16.30
CA LYS A 66 -11.11 -46.02 15.19
C LYS A 66 -10.70 -45.43 13.82
N LYS A 67 -10.60 -46.35 12.85
CA LYS A 67 -10.55 -46.13 11.40
C LYS A 67 -11.72 -45.25 10.91
N LYS A 68 -11.39 -44.10 10.34
CA LYS A 68 -12.12 -43.47 9.22
C LYS A 68 -11.07 -43.29 8.13
N THR A 69 -11.23 -44.00 7.03
CA THR A 69 -10.39 -43.89 5.84
C THR A 69 -10.60 -42.50 5.24
N ILE A 70 -9.69 -41.58 5.56
CA ILE A 70 -9.49 -40.34 4.82
C ILE A 70 -8.22 -40.60 4.02
N SER A 71 -8.33 -40.58 2.69
CA SER A 71 -7.18 -40.44 1.80
C SER A 71 -6.58 -39.06 2.08
N SER A 72 -5.68 -38.98 3.07
CA SER A 72 -4.85 -37.81 3.25
C SER A 72 -3.74 -37.90 2.21
N TYR A 73 -3.78 -37.05 1.20
CA TYR A 73 -2.56 -36.71 0.46
C TYR A 73 -1.52 -36.32 1.50
N TYR A 74 -0.52 -37.18 1.68
CA TYR A 74 0.67 -36.89 2.46
C TYR A 74 1.45 -35.86 1.64
N ILE A 75 1.14 -34.58 1.83
CA ILE A 75 2.05 -33.52 1.43
C ILE A 75 3.25 -33.68 2.38
N PRO A 76 4.45 -33.99 1.88
CA PRO A 76 5.63 -34.01 2.73
C PRO A 76 5.69 -32.67 3.45
N ARG A 77 5.86 -32.67 4.78
CA ARG A 77 6.29 -31.46 5.48
C ARG A 77 7.68 -31.12 4.95
N LEU A 78 7.74 -30.40 3.85
CA LEU A 78 8.96 -29.81 3.34
C LEU A 78 9.41 -28.79 4.39
N PHE A 79 10.49 -29.13 5.08
CA PHE A 79 11.12 -28.21 6.02
C PHE A 79 12.02 -27.27 5.23
N TYR A 80 11.74 -25.97 5.30
CA TYR A 80 12.67 -24.94 4.83
C TYR A 80 13.95 -25.02 5.65
N HIS A 81 15.09 -25.22 4.98
CA HIS A 81 16.39 -25.11 5.65
C HIS A 81 16.83 -23.65 5.62
N CYS A 82 16.46 -22.89 6.65
CA CYS A 82 17.00 -21.56 6.88
C CYS A 82 18.32 -21.68 7.66
N LYS A 83 19.35 -20.93 7.23
CA LYS A 83 20.66 -20.86 7.89
C LYS A 83 20.87 -19.42 8.37
N GLU A 84 21.23 -19.25 9.64
CA GLU A 84 21.56 -17.93 10.16
C GLU A 84 22.80 -17.38 9.45
N PRO A 85 22.79 -16.09 9.05
CA PRO A 85 23.94 -15.48 8.41
C PRO A 85 25.12 -15.39 9.37
N VAL A 86 26.30 -15.77 8.87
CA VAL A 86 27.55 -15.50 9.58
C VAL A 86 28.00 -14.09 9.23
N ILE A 87 27.87 -13.17 10.18
CA ILE A 87 28.27 -11.77 10.04
C ILE A 87 29.80 -11.68 10.18
N THR A 88 30.48 -11.29 9.11
CA THR A 88 31.94 -11.04 9.09
C THR A 88 32.22 -9.69 8.44
N ASP A 89 33.32 -9.03 8.83
CA ASP A 89 33.74 -7.76 8.20
C ASP A 89 34.13 -7.94 6.71
N GLU A 90 34.34 -9.19 6.25
CA GLU A 90 34.52 -9.53 4.84
C GLU A 90 33.21 -9.40 4.06
N LYS A 91 32.10 -9.96 4.58
CA LYS A 91 30.80 -10.05 3.91
C LYS A 91 29.85 -8.88 4.20
N TYR A 92 30.10 -8.11 5.25
CA TYR A 92 29.24 -7.04 5.71
C TYR A 92 30.00 -5.74 5.95
N SER A 93 29.35 -4.62 5.66
CA SER A 93 29.79 -3.27 5.98
C SER A 93 28.95 -2.69 7.13
N LYS A 94 29.53 -1.72 7.85
CA LYS A 94 28.84 -0.95 8.88
C LYS A 94 28.51 0.42 8.33
N ILE A 95 27.24 0.77 8.28
CA ILE A 95 26.76 2.07 7.83
C ILE A 95 26.29 2.86 9.03
N LYS A 96 26.47 4.17 8.97
CA LYS A 96 25.98 5.12 9.97
C LYS A 96 25.44 6.34 9.22
N GLY A 97 24.24 6.77 9.57
CA GLY A 97 23.73 8.07 9.11
C GLY A 97 24.16 9.18 10.04
N GLU A 98 24.32 10.38 9.48
CA GLU A 98 24.43 11.60 10.27
C GLU A 98 23.05 12.26 10.37
N PRO A 99 22.73 12.96 11.49
CA PRO A 99 21.47 13.66 11.63
C PRO A 99 21.17 14.59 10.45
N PHE A 100 19.94 14.56 9.96
CA PHE A 100 19.48 15.43 8.88
C PHE A 100 18.19 16.13 9.33
N ILE A 101 18.36 17.30 9.95
CA ILE A 101 17.25 18.08 10.50
C ILE A 101 16.59 18.90 9.39
N ASP A 102 15.30 18.70 9.19
CA ASP A 102 14.52 19.48 8.25
C ASP A 102 14.18 20.89 8.77
N LYS A 103 13.45 21.68 7.96
CA LYS A 103 13.03 23.04 8.31
C LYS A 103 12.06 23.13 9.50
N PHE A 104 11.36 22.03 9.82
CA PHE A 104 10.37 21.91 10.88
C PHE A 104 10.95 21.35 12.19
N GLY A 105 12.22 20.94 12.18
CA GLY A 105 12.96 20.41 13.33
C GLY A 105 12.86 18.88 13.49
N ILE A 106 12.41 18.15 12.47
CA ILE A 106 12.40 16.68 12.48
C ILE A 106 13.75 16.17 11.96
N ASP A 107 14.37 15.25 12.70
CA ASP A 107 15.54 14.51 12.20
C ASP A 107 15.07 13.37 11.28
N LEU A 108 15.32 13.52 9.99
CA LEU A 108 14.95 12.52 8.99
C LEU A 108 15.82 11.27 9.05
N ASN A 109 16.98 11.35 9.70
CA ASN A 109 17.92 10.25 9.90
C ASN A 109 17.94 9.70 11.33
N GLN A 110 16.93 10.04 12.14
CA GLN A 110 16.85 9.68 13.58
C GLN A 110 16.99 8.19 13.90
N PHE A 111 16.76 7.30 12.93
CA PHE A 111 16.90 5.85 13.12
C PHE A 111 18.22 5.27 12.56
N MET A 112 19.10 6.08 12.00
CA MET A 112 20.39 5.65 11.44
C MET A 112 21.57 5.75 12.44
N GLU A 113 21.29 6.01 13.71
CA GLU A 113 22.29 6.45 14.70
C GLU A 113 23.19 5.31 15.23
N THR A 114 22.71 4.06 15.22
CA THR A 114 23.47 2.89 15.68
C THR A 114 23.98 2.08 14.50
N LYS A 115 25.32 1.99 14.35
CA LYS A 115 26.04 1.18 13.34
C LYS A 115 25.19 0.03 12.78
N MET A 116 24.68 0.20 11.57
CA MET A 116 23.80 -0.74 10.89
C MET A 116 24.63 -1.75 10.12
N ILE A 117 24.22 -3.00 10.12
CA ILE A 117 24.91 -4.07 9.41
C ILE A 117 24.26 -4.26 8.04
N SER A 118 25.01 -4.01 6.98
CA SER A 118 24.57 -4.24 5.60
C SER A 118 25.46 -5.26 4.91
N GLN A 119 24.86 -6.14 4.12
CA GLN A 119 25.64 -7.02 3.26
C GLN A 119 26.40 -6.21 2.20
N LYS A 120 27.63 -6.61 1.90
CA LYS A 120 28.41 -6.03 0.81
C LYS A 120 27.93 -6.54 -0.55
N ILE A 121 28.05 -5.71 -1.58
CA ILE A 121 27.87 -6.14 -2.97
C ILE A 121 29.14 -6.93 -3.41
N PRO A 122 29.00 -8.14 -3.98
CA PRO A 122 30.15 -8.92 -4.45
C PRO A 122 31.00 -8.17 -5.49
N LYS A 123 32.31 -8.44 -5.52
CA LYS A 123 33.33 -7.84 -6.40
C LYS A 123 33.62 -6.36 -6.12
N ASN A 124 32.61 -5.49 -6.20
CA ASN A 124 32.74 -4.07 -5.88
C ASN A 124 31.59 -3.65 -4.97
N ASP A 125 31.91 -3.20 -3.76
CA ASP A 125 30.93 -2.89 -2.73
C ASP A 125 30.31 -1.49 -2.91
N THR A 126 29.80 -1.22 -4.10
CA THR A 126 29.01 -0.02 -4.40
C THR A 126 27.68 -0.45 -5.02
N LEU A 127 26.60 0.22 -4.63
CA LEU A 127 25.26 -0.21 -5.02
C LEU A 127 24.96 -0.07 -6.51
N ASP A 128 25.62 0.86 -7.20
CA ASP A 128 25.52 1.02 -8.65
C ASP A 128 26.12 -0.15 -9.44
N ASN A 129 26.89 -1.03 -8.77
CA ASN A 129 27.42 -2.27 -9.34
C ASN A 129 26.60 -3.50 -8.97
N TRP A 130 25.48 -3.33 -8.26
CA TRP A 130 24.54 -4.41 -8.03
C TRP A 130 23.85 -4.81 -9.34
N GLU A 131 23.72 -6.11 -9.57
CA GLU A 131 23.22 -6.67 -10.84
C GLU A 131 21.79 -6.23 -11.20
N LEU A 132 20.96 -5.98 -10.19
CA LEU A 132 19.57 -5.54 -10.35
C LEU A 132 19.40 -4.03 -10.09
N TYR A 133 20.49 -3.26 -10.11
CA TYR A 133 20.39 -1.81 -10.00
C TYR A 133 19.72 -1.24 -11.26
N THR A 134 18.61 -0.52 -11.06
CA THR A 134 17.97 0.28 -12.09
C THR A 134 18.43 1.73 -11.98
N PRO A 135 18.97 2.37 -13.04
CA PRO A 135 19.33 3.78 -12.98
C PRO A 135 18.11 4.69 -12.85
N ILE A 136 18.30 5.83 -12.21
CA ILE A 136 17.30 6.91 -12.18
C ILE A 136 17.04 7.42 -13.60
N CYS A 137 15.80 7.76 -13.90
CA CYS A 137 15.49 8.43 -15.17
C CYS A 137 16.18 9.82 -15.20
N PRO A 138 16.93 10.20 -16.26
CA PRO A 138 17.84 11.37 -16.26
C PRO A 138 17.19 12.71 -15.85
N HIS A 139 15.89 12.85 -16.09
CA HIS A 139 15.12 14.06 -15.82
C HIS A 139 13.94 13.79 -14.88
N LEU A 140 14.06 12.78 -14.01
CA LEU A 140 13.03 12.54 -13.01
C LEU A 140 12.93 13.75 -12.08
N GLU A 141 11.74 14.34 -12.05
CA GLU A 141 11.33 15.43 -11.18
C GLU A 141 10.06 15.03 -10.43
N PRO A 142 9.77 15.67 -9.27
CA PRO A 142 8.43 15.69 -8.72
C PRO A 142 7.38 16.01 -9.79
N VAL A 143 6.26 15.27 -9.78
CA VAL A 143 5.10 15.65 -10.59
C VAL A 143 4.51 16.93 -10.03
N HIS A 144 4.35 17.93 -10.90
CA HIS A 144 3.67 19.18 -10.58
C HIS A 144 2.19 19.09 -10.96
N TYR A 145 1.32 18.98 -9.96
CA TYR A 145 -0.13 18.85 -10.18
C TYR A 145 -0.81 20.21 -10.36
N SER A 146 -1.96 20.20 -11.03
CA SER A 146 -2.78 21.40 -11.17
C SER A 146 -3.26 21.97 -9.82
N GLU A 147 -3.55 23.28 -9.79
CA GLU A 147 -4.18 23.93 -8.62
C GLU A 147 -5.50 23.28 -8.23
N GLU A 148 -6.24 22.72 -9.19
CA GLU A 148 -7.49 22.00 -8.93
C GLU A 148 -7.25 20.72 -8.10
N ILE A 149 -6.12 20.04 -8.31
CA ILE A 149 -5.72 18.88 -7.52
C ILE A 149 -5.12 19.32 -6.19
N LEU A 150 -4.21 20.30 -6.15
CA LEU A 150 -3.48 20.68 -4.93
C LEU A 150 -4.35 21.49 -3.94
N ASN A 151 -5.27 22.31 -4.45
CA ASN A 151 -6.14 23.20 -3.68
C ASN A 151 -7.61 23.05 -4.15
N PRO A 152 -8.22 21.87 -3.92
CA PRO A 152 -9.55 21.55 -4.43
C PRO A 152 -10.64 22.44 -3.83
N ASN A 153 -11.61 22.87 -4.65
CA ASN A 153 -12.83 23.54 -4.16
C ASN A 153 -13.78 22.52 -3.53
N CYS A 154 -13.61 22.23 -2.24
CA CYS A 154 -14.27 21.12 -1.59
C CYS A 154 -15.81 21.13 -1.69
N GLU A 155 -16.46 22.30 -1.68
CA GLU A 155 -17.93 22.43 -1.73
C GLU A 155 -18.55 22.11 -3.11
N GLU A 156 -17.74 21.89 -4.13
CA GLU A 156 -18.21 21.49 -5.46
C GLU A 156 -17.90 20.03 -5.77
N LEU A 157 -17.00 19.41 -5.01
CA LEU A 157 -16.38 18.13 -5.35
C LEU A 157 -16.95 16.99 -4.53
N SER A 158 -16.68 15.77 -4.96
CA SER A 158 -17.15 14.55 -4.32
C SER A 158 -16.06 13.48 -4.25
N LEU A 159 -16.26 12.44 -3.44
CA LEU A 159 -15.48 11.19 -3.46
C LEU A 159 -16.37 10.04 -3.95
N GLN A 160 -15.79 9.20 -4.80
CA GLN A 160 -16.51 8.10 -5.45
C GLN A 160 -16.28 6.79 -4.69
N PHE A 161 -17.35 6.06 -4.41
CA PHE A 161 -17.34 4.80 -3.68
C PHE A 161 -18.01 3.68 -4.48
N VAL A 162 -17.50 2.47 -4.32
CA VAL A 162 -17.99 1.29 -5.03
C VAL A 162 -19.46 1.03 -4.71
N ASN A 163 -20.25 0.79 -5.76
CA ASN A 163 -21.62 0.34 -5.62
C ASN A 163 -21.70 -1.20 -5.72
N PHE A 164 -21.85 -1.87 -4.58
CA PHE A 164 -21.85 -3.34 -4.52
C PHE A 164 -23.16 -4.01 -4.96
N ASN A 165 -24.24 -3.29 -5.29
CA ASN A 165 -25.54 -3.89 -5.59
C ASN A 165 -25.51 -4.79 -6.84
N ILE A 166 -25.38 -6.12 -6.68
CA ILE A 166 -24.98 -7.12 -7.71
C ILE A 166 -26.00 -7.27 -8.86
N GLU A 167 -27.22 -6.75 -8.71
CA GLU A 167 -28.33 -7.03 -9.64
C GLU A 167 -28.33 -6.20 -10.93
N ASN A 168 -27.60 -5.08 -11.01
CA ASN A 168 -27.55 -4.21 -12.19
C ASN A 168 -26.17 -4.22 -12.87
N GLU A 169 -26.16 -4.28 -14.21
CA GLU A 169 -24.94 -4.28 -15.04
C GLU A 169 -24.36 -2.88 -15.25
N ASP A 170 -25.10 -1.81 -14.96
CA ASP A 170 -24.70 -0.41 -15.15
C ASP A 170 -24.53 0.32 -13.79
N LYS A 171 -23.44 0.07 -13.06
CA LYS A 171 -23.28 0.61 -11.69
C LYS A 171 -22.43 1.88 -11.63
N ILE A 172 -23.11 3.01 -11.63
CA ILE A 172 -22.50 4.27 -11.26
C ILE A 172 -22.06 4.20 -9.78
N PRO A 173 -20.82 4.61 -9.45
CA PRO A 173 -20.33 4.72 -8.08
C PRO A 173 -21.22 5.63 -7.21
N TYR A 174 -21.33 5.32 -5.93
CA TYR A 174 -21.86 6.28 -4.98
C TYR A 174 -20.95 7.51 -4.92
N SER A 175 -21.54 8.69 -4.77
CA SER A 175 -20.80 9.95 -4.72
C SER A 175 -21.07 10.64 -3.40
N LEU A 176 -20.05 10.78 -2.57
CA LEU A 176 -20.11 11.53 -1.31
C LEU A 176 -19.66 12.97 -1.55
N HIS A 177 -20.53 13.92 -1.28
CA HIS A 177 -20.20 15.34 -1.35
C HIS A 177 -19.14 15.73 -0.30
N LEU A 178 -18.13 16.49 -0.72
CA LEU A 178 -17.10 17.02 0.16
C LEU A 178 -17.46 18.43 0.63
N HIS A 179 -16.79 18.89 1.68
CA HIS A 179 -17.01 20.20 2.26
C HIS A 179 -15.70 20.83 2.74
N ASN A 180 -15.66 22.15 2.87
CA ASN A 180 -14.55 22.82 3.53
C ASN A 180 -14.51 22.44 5.02
N ILE A 181 -13.32 22.17 5.56
CA ILE A 181 -13.15 21.83 6.98
C ILE A 181 -13.68 22.95 7.88
N THR A 182 -13.48 24.22 7.50
CA THR A 182 -14.07 25.38 8.19
C THR A 182 -15.60 25.31 8.27
N SER A 183 -16.27 24.93 7.18
CA SER A 183 -17.73 24.74 7.14
C SER A 183 -18.15 23.61 8.08
N GLN A 184 -17.40 22.51 8.10
CA GLN A 184 -17.67 21.34 8.93
C GLN A 184 -17.54 21.65 10.43
N ILE A 185 -16.50 22.40 10.85
CA ILE A 185 -16.32 22.85 12.24
C ILE A 185 -17.51 23.70 12.70
N LYS A 186 -17.95 24.66 11.87
CA LYS A 186 -19.12 25.52 12.19
C LYS A 186 -20.39 24.70 12.38
N LYS A 187 -20.70 23.82 11.43
CA LYS A 187 -21.87 22.91 11.53
C LYS A 187 -21.78 22.03 12.77
N PHE A 188 -20.58 21.56 13.14
CA PHE A 188 -20.40 20.74 14.33
C PHE A 188 -20.67 21.55 15.61
N ASN A 189 -20.12 22.77 15.70
CA ASN A 189 -20.35 23.68 16.82
C ASN A 189 -21.84 24.02 17.01
N GLU A 190 -22.57 24.22 15.91
CA GLU A 190 -24.02 24.44 15.92
C GLU A 190 -24.78 23.18 16.35
N TRP A 191 -24.46 22.03 15.75
CA TRP A 191 -25.06 20.74 16.09
C TRP A 191 -24.86 20.40 17.57
N ASN A 192 -23.66 20.64 18.10
CA ASN A 192 -23.31 20.32 19.48
C ASN A 192 -24.07 21.19 20.51
N LYS A 193 -24.52 22.39 20.13
CA LYS A 193 -25.37 23.26 20.99
C LYS A 193 -26.81 22.77 21.12
N ASN A 194 -27.29 21.94 20.19
CA ASN A 194 -28.65 21.43 20.22
C ASN A 194 -28.84 20.43 21.38
N THR A 195 -29.86 20.67 22.22
CA THR A 195 -30.21 19.81 23.36
C THR A 195 -30.89 18.51 22.94
N ASP A 196 -31.58 18.52 21.80
CA ASP A 196 -32.31 17.35 21.26
C ASP A 196 -31.48 16.59 20.21
N LYS A 197 -30.16 16.85 20.16
CA LYS A 197 -29.26 16.17 19.21
C LYS A 197 -29.23 14.66 19.45
N LYS A 198 -29.23 13.90 18.37
CA LYS A 198 -29.03 12.45 18.39
C LYS A 198 -27.62 12.14 17.91
N ILE A 199 -26.86 11.44 18.73
CA ILE A 199 -25.52 10.97 18.35
C ILE A 199 -25.70 9.90 17.26
N PRO A 200 -25.10 10.09 16.07
CA PRO A 200 -25.18 9.12 14.99
C PRO A 200 -24.41 7.84 15.34
N ASP A 201 -24.98 6.69 14.99
CA ASP A 201 -24.34 5.38 15.11
C ASP A 201 -23.87 4.90 13.73
N TYR A 202 -22.88 5.59 13.17
CA TYR A 202 -22.35 5.32 11.82
C TYR A 202 -21.96 3.86 11.58
N ARG A 203 -21.57 3.14 12.63
CA ARG A 203 -21.22 1.72 12.57
C ARG A 203 -22.35 0.85 12.04
N ASN A 204 -23.58 1.15 12.45
CA ASN A 204 -24.75 0.32 12.13
C ASN A 204 -25.63 0.94 11.03
N GLU A 205 -25.18 2.06 10.45
CA GLU A 205 -25.81 2.70 9.30
C GLU A 205 -25.46 1.94 8.01
N ASP A 206 -26.39 1.94 7.06
CA ASP A 206 -26.12 1.40 5.73
C ASP A 206 -25.35 2.38 4.84
N ILE A 207 -24.71 1.86 3.78
CA ILE A 207 -23.92 2.66 2.83
C ILE A 207 -24.69 3.84 2.21
N ASN A 208 -25.99 3.73 1.96
CA ASN A 208 -26.77 4.85 1.40
C ASN A 208 -26.92 5.97 2.43
N SER A 209 -27.12 5.62 3.69
CA SER A 209 -27.17 6.57 4.80
C SER A 209 -25.81 7.23 4.99
N LEU A 210 -24.73 6.43 5.06
CA LEU A 210 -23.34 6.88 5.24
C LEU A 210 -22.85 7.81 4.13
N LEU A 211 -23.27 7.55 2.89
CA LEU A 211 -22.86 8.34 1.72
C LEU A 211 -23.90 9.38 1.28
N SER A 212 -24.97 9.57 2.06
CA SER A 212 -25.97 10.61 1.78
C SER A 212 -25.41 12.02 2.00
N ASP A 213 -25.91 13.00 1.26
CA ASP A 213 -25.61 14.44 1.42
C ASP A 213 -26.22 15.08 2.70
N LYS A 214 -26.69 14.24 3.63
CA LYS A 214 -27.09 14.72 4.95
C LYS A 214 -25.84 15.16 5.70
N TYR A 215 -25.99 16.17 6.55
CA TYR A 215 -24.88 16.53 7.42
C TYR A 215 -24.57 15.37 8.38
N HIS A 216 -23.32 14.90 8.33
CA HIS A 216 -22.75 13.90 9.22
C HIS A 216 -21.87 14.59 10.27
N PRO A 217 -22.36 14.77 11.53
CA PRO A 217 -21.58 15.39 12.58
C PRO A 217 -20.27 14.65 12.88
N PHE A 218 -19.16 15.36 12.75
CA PHE A 218 -17.83 14.86 13.10
C PHE A 218 -17.10 15.87 13.98
N ASP A 219 -16.62 15.42 15.14
CA ASP A 219 -15.84 16.24 16.07
C ASP A 219 -14.34 16.14 15.75
N TYR A 220 -13.76 17.24 15.27
CA TYR A 220 -12.31 17.31 15.01
C TYR A 220 -11.47 17.43 16.29
N GLY A 221 -12.07 17.68 17.45
CA GLY A 221 -11.35 18.08 18.66
C GLY A 221 -10.82 19.51 18.62
N TYR A 222 -11.26 20.29 17.64
CA TYR A 222 -10.85 21.67 17.39
C TYR A 222 -12.10 22.52 17.13
N TYR A 223 -12.30 23.56 17.95
CA TYR A 223 -13.57 24.30 18.00
C TYR A 223 -13.47 25.76 17.53
N GLU A 224 -12.26 26.24 17.19
CA GLU A 224 -12.06 27.60 16.68
C GLU A 224 -12.54 27.70 15.23
N GLU A 225 -13.51 28.58 14.98
CA GLU A 225 -14.09 28.75 13.64
C GLU A 225 -13.20 29.59 12.70
N LYS A 226 -12.35 30.44 13.26
CA LYS A 226 -11.43 31.27 12.47
C LYS A 226 -10.23 30.46 12.02
N GLU A 227 -9.85 30.62 10.76
CA GLU A 227 -8.71 29.93 10.15
C GLU A 227 -7.36 30.50 10.56
N THR A 228 -6.41 29.59 10.82
CA THR A 228 -5.00 29.95 10.95
C THR A 228 -4.50 30.32 9.55
N GLU A 229 -4.24 31.61 9.32
CA GLU A 229 -3.73 32.09 8.04
C GLU A 229 -2.23 31.79 7.91
N LEU A 230 -1.84 31.00 6.93
CA LEU A 230 -0.44 30.72 6.57
C LEU A 230 -0.15 31.34 5.20
N LYS A 231 0.37 32.58 5.15
CA LYS A 231 0.53 33.34 3.90
C LYS A 231 1.93 33.28 3.32
N THR A 232 2.91 33.07 4.17
CA THR A 232 4.34 33.05 3.83
C THR A 232 4.94 31.70 4.17
N GLU A 233 6.09 31.40 3.56
CA GLU A 233 6.85 30.19 3.91
C GLU A 233 7.29 30.23 5.38
N GLU A 234 7.60 31.42 5.91
CA GLU A 234 7.91 31.62 7.32
C GLU A 234 6.74 31.25 8.24
N ASP A 235 5.50 31.64 7.88
CA ASP A 235 4.30 31.26 8.64
C ASP A 235 4.11 29.74 8.65
N ILE A 236 4.29 29.08 7.49
CA ILE A 236 4.18 27.62 7.34
C ILE A 236 5.22 26.91 8.22
N VAL A 237 6.47 27.35 8.13
CA VAL A 237 7.58 26.79 8.90
C VAL A 237 7.37 26.98 10.39
N GLU A 238 6.95 28.17 10.84
CA GLU A 238 6.66 28.43 12.25
C GLU A 238 5.49 27.58 12.76
N PHE A 239 4.40 27.48 11.98
CA PHE A 239 3.24 26.67 12.33
C PHE A 239 3.63 25.20 12.51
N TYR A 240 4.26 24.58 11.51
CA TYR A 240 4.58 23.15 11.59
C TYR A 240 5.67 22.86 12.61
N ARG A 241 6.66 23.76 12.80
CA ARG A 241 7.63 23.64 13.91
C ARG A 241 6.92 23.65 15.27
N LYS A 242 5.90 24.49 15.46
CA LYS A 242 5.11 24.49 16.69
C LYS A 242 4.30 23.21 16.85
N VAL A 243 3.67 22.73 15.78
CA VAL A 243 2.86 21.50 15.80
C VAL A 243 3.71 20.27 16.14
N THR A 244 4.94 20.17 15.63
CA THR A 244 5.84 19.04 15.92
C THR A 244 6.35 19.02 17.36
N HIS A 245 6.30 20.15 18.08
CA HIS A 245 6.79 20.30 19.45
C HIS A 245 5.67 20.48 20.49
N SER A 246 4.39 20.48 20.10
CA SER A 246 3.26 20.66 21.02
C SER A 246 3.00 19.41 21.87
N CYS A 247 2.31 19.55 23.01
CA CYS A 247 1.96 18.40 23.86
C CYS A 247 0.86 17.55 23.23
N MET A 248 0.99 16.21 23.19
CA MET A 248 0.12 15.24 22.46
C MET A 248 -1.40 15.43 22.64
N ASP A 249 -1.83 16.01 23.76
CA ASP A 249 -3.22 16.29 24.09
C ASP A 249 -3.76 17.63 23.52
N GLU A 250 -2.94 18.41 22.82
CA GLU A 250 -3.34 19.63 22.10
C GLU A 250 -3.71 19.31 20.64
N VAL A 251 -4.90 19.72 20.18
CA VAL A 251 -5.32 19.44 18.80
C VAL A 251 -4.85 20.57 17.88
N PRO A 252 -4.01 20.29 16.87
CA PRO A 252 -3.63 21.30 15.89
C PRO A 252 -4.82 21.67 15.00
N ASP A 253 -4.70 22.78 14.28
CA ASP A 253 -5.71 23.21 13.33
C ASP A 253 -5.90 22.16 12.20
N PRO A 254 -7.07 21.50 12.09
CA PRO A 254 -7.28 20.41 11.13
C PRO A 254 -7.27 20.86 9.66
N ARG A 255 -7.37 22.17 9.39
CA ARG A 255 -7.24 22.76 8.04
C ARG A 255 -5.83 22.62 7.48
N HIS A 256 -4.85 22.42 8.36
CA HIS A 256 -3.44 22.22 8.06
C HIS A 256 -2.96 20.83 8.48
N ARG A 257 -3.86 19.82 8.45
CA ARG A 257 -3.49 18.43 8.76
C ARG A 257 -2.47 17.88 7.77
N ARG A 258 -1.56 17.06 8.28
CA ARG A 258 -0.48 16.45 7.50
C ARG A 258 -0.89 15.06 7.01
N PHE A 259 -0.22 14.58 5.97
CA PHE A 259 -0.41 13.27 5.37
C PHE A 259 0.92 12.54 5.25
N PHE A 260 1.02 11.36 5.86
CA PHE A 260 2.22 10.53 5.85
C PHE A 260 2.04 9.23 5.04
N SER A 261 3.10 8.79 4.36
CA SER A 261 3.14 7.50 3.68
C SER A 261 4.06 6.53 4.40
N PHE A 262 3.59 5.33 4.72
CA PHE A 262 4.35 4.28 5.38
C PHE A 262 4.48 3.05 4.47
N ILE A 263 5.67 2.78 3.95
CA ILE A 263 5.91 1.70 2.98
C ILE A 263 7.04 0.77 3.42
N LEU A 264 7.00 -0.45 2.91
CA LEU A 264 8.10 -1.42 3.04
C LEU A 264 8.92 -1.39 1.76
N PHE A 265 10.25 -1.32 1.88
CA PHE A 265 11.15 -1.33 0.74
C PHE A 265 12.06 -2.56 0.76
N ASN A 266 12.16 -3.24 -0.38
CA ASN A 266 13.08 -4.35 -0.56
C ASN A 266 14.24 -3.96 -1.48
N SER A 267 13.96 -3.74 -2.77
CA SER A 267 14.98 -3.40 -3.77
C SER A 267 14.45 -2.77 -5.07
N GLU A 268 13.16 -2.48 -5.15
CA GLU A 268 12.45 -2.00 -6.33
C GLU A 268 12.63 -0.48 -6.50
N PHE A 269 13.85 -0.06 -6.84
CA PHE A 269 14.21 1.36 -6.93
C PHE A 269 13.40 2.14 -7.98
N ASP A 270 13.04 1.50 -9.08
CA ASP A 270 12.19 2.04 -10.13
C ASP A 270 10.78 2.39 -9.62
N PHE A 271 10.19 1.51 -8.80
CA PHE A 271 8.93 1.83 -8.13
C PHE A 271 9.09 2.90 -7.06
N LEU A 272 10.19 2.91 -6.30
CA LEU A 272 10.42 3.95 -5.30
C LEU A 272 10.58 5.33 -5.94
N ASP A 273 11.34 5.42 -7.02
CA ASP A 273 11.50 6.65 -7.82
C ASP A 273 10.14 7.16 -8.32
N LEU A 274 9.32 6.26 -8.90
CA LEU A 274 7.97 6.58 -9.36
C LEU A 274 7.06 7.04 -8.21
N PHE A 275 7.10 6.33 -7.07
CA PHE A 275 6.29 6.63 -5.89
C PHE A 275 6.64 8.00 -5.31
N LEU A 276 7.93 8.30 -5.13
CA LEU A 276 8.39 9.59 -4.61
C LEU A 276 8.00 10.73 -5.55
N ALA A 277 8.26 10.59 -6.86
CA ALA A 277 7.89 11.60 -7.84
C ALA A 277 6.38 11.86 -7.89
N THR A 278 5.56 10.81 -7.81
CA THR A 278 4.09 10.89 -7.81
C THR A 278 3.53 11.62 -6.58
N TYR A 279 4.13 11.44 -5.41
CA TYR A 279 3.53 11.93 -4.16
C TYR A 279 4.22 13.13 -3.55
N TYR A 280 5.33 13.59 -4.11
CA TYR A 280 6.17 14.62 -3.50
C TYR A 280 5.41 15.90 -3.15
N GLU A 281 4.45 16.35 -3.97
CA GLU A 281 3.67 17.57 -3.67
C GLU A 281 2.50 17.36 -2.70
N VAL A 282 2.02 16.12 -2.53
CA VAL A 282 0.80 15.83 -1.75
C VAL A 282 1.10 15.23 -0.37
N ILE A 283 2.18 14.44 -0.24
CA ILE A 283 2.63 13.81 1.00
C ILE A 283 3.65 14.70 1.72
N ASP A 284 3.53 14.77 3.05
CA ASP A 284 4.45 15.56 3.89
C ASP A 284 5.71 14.77 4.25
N TYR A 285 5.59 13.47 4.57
CA TYR A 285 6.74 12.58 4.81
C TYR A 285 6.51 11.16 4.29
N PHE A 286 7.58 10.56 3.78
CA PHE A 286 7.69 9.16 3.41
C PHE A 286 8.49 8.42 4.47
N VAL A 287 7.83 7.58 5.28
CA VAL A 287 8.52 6.68 6.21
C VAL A 287 8.68 5.34 5.54
N ILE A 288 9.93 4.93 5.37
CA ILE A 288 10.28 3.75 4.60
C ILE A 288 10.99 2.75 5.50
N TYR A 289 10.35 1.60 5.73
CA TYR A 289 10.98 0.48 6.43
C TYR A 289 11.90 -0.27 5.47
N GLU A 290 13.12 -0.54 5.93
CA GLU A 290 14.07 -1.39 5.24
C GLU A 290 14.68 -2.38 6.22
N ALA A 291 14.79 -3.66 5.85
CA ALA A 291 15.53 -4.65 6.62
C ALA A 291 16.77 -5.12 5.87
N ASN A 292 17.78 -5.59 6.60
CA ASN A 292 18.97 -6.23 6.03
C ASN A 292 18.78 -7.72 5.69
N VAL A 293 17.54 -8.20 5.71
CA VAL A 293 17.14 -9.55 5.30
C VAL A 293 15.81 -9.51 4.57
N THR A 294 15.59 -10.44 3.65
CA THR A 294 14.30 -10.67 2.99
C THR A 294 13.32 -11.37 3.93
N PHE A 295 12.01 -11.37 3.59
CA PHE A 295 11.03 -12.15 4.34
C PHE A 295 11.24 -13.66 4.21
N SER A 296 11.77 -14.11 3.07
CA SER A 296 12.24 -15.50 2.88
C SER A 296 13.46 -15.87 3.74
N GLY A 297 14.18 -14.88 4.29
CA GLY A 297 15.29 -15.08 5.22
C GLY A 297 16.68 -15.04 4.60
N ASN A 298 16.84 -14.46 3.42
CA ASN A 298 18.13 -14.24 2.80
C ASN A 298 18.69 -12.88 3.26
N PRO A 299 19.97 -12.79 3.65
CA PRO A 299 20.63 -11.50 3.87
C PRO A 299 20.60 -10.65 2.61
N LYS A 300 20.46 -9.35 2.78
CA LYS A 300 20.52 -8.37 1.70
C LYS A 300 21.19 -7.07 2.16
N PRO A 301 21.74 -6.27 1.23
CA PRO A 301 22.14 -4.90 1.52
C PRO A 301 20.96 -4.06 2.06
N LEU A 302 21.28 -3.05 2.87
CA LEU A 302 20.36 -1.95 3.16
C LEU A 302 20.37 -0.97 1.98
N PHE A 303 19.83 -1.42 0.84
CA PHE A 303 19.76 -0.71 -0.44
C PHE A 303 19.39 0.78 -0.33
N LEU A 304 18.26 1.12 0.29
CA LEU A 304 17.83 2.53 0.40
C LEU A 304 18.72 3.31 1.36
N THR A 305 19.04 2.75 2.52
CA THR A 305 19.89 3.41 3.52
C THR A 305 21.26 3.75 2.95
N ARG A 306 21.85 2.82 2.19
CA ARG A 306 23.11 3.03 1.46
C ARG A 306 22.95 4.06 0.34
N MET A 307 21.87 4.02 -0.44
CA MET A 307 21.62 5.06 -1.45
C MET A 307 21.59 6.45 -0.84
N LEU A 308 20.90 6.64 0.29
CA LEU A 308 20.79 7.93 0.98
C LEU A 308 22.12 8.42 1.58
N THR A 309 23.03 7.51 1.93
CA THR A 309 24.28 7.84 2.64
C THR A 309 25.53 7.84 1.74
N GLU A 310 25.51 7.09 0.64
CA GLU A 310 26.66 6.86 -0.24
C GLU A 310 26.50 7.53 -1.63
N THR A 311 25.28 7.97 -2.00
CA THR A 311 24.97 8.47 -3.35
C THR A 311 24.11 9.75 -3.33
N ASN A 312 23.89 10.32 -4.51
CA ASN A 312 23.02 11.48 -4.74
C ASN A 312 21.66 11.13 -5.38
N ARG A 313 21.29 9.84 -5.56
CA ARG A 313 20.06 9.41 -6.26
C ARG A 313 18.81 10.13 -5.75
N TYR A 314 18.71 10.33 -4.44
CA TYR A 314 17.53 10.88 -3.77
C TYR A 314 17.69 12.33 -3.33
N ASP A 315 18.69 13.07 -3.84
CA ASP A 315 18.94 14.46 -3.42
C ASP A 315 17.72 15.39 -3.61
N LYS A 316 16.86 15.11 -4.60
CA LYS A 316 15.63 15.86 -4.88
C LYS A 316 14.44 15.51 -3.97
N PHE A 317 14.51 14.40 -3.24
CA PHE A 317 13.39 13.85 -2.47
C PHE A 317 13.71 13.67 -0.98
N LYS A 318 15.00 13.64 -0.61
CA LYS A 318 15.47 13.26 0.73
C LYS A 318 15.01 14.18 1.85
N ASP A 319 14.57 15.39 1.56
CA ASP A 319 13.98 16.34 2.53
C ASP A 319 12.61 15.91 3.06
N LYS A 320 12.03 14.82 2.52
CA LYS A 320 10.80 14.20 3.03
C LYS A 320 10.95 12.72 3.38
N ILE A 321 12.13 12.12 3.19
CA ILE A 321 12.34 10.67 3.39
C ILE A 321 12.86 10.41 4.80
N ILE A 322 12.13 9.61 5.56
CA ILE A 322 12.57 9.06 6.85
C ILE A 322 12.75 7.55 6.66
N VAL A 323 13.98 7.07 6.66
CA VAL A 323 14.23 5.62 6.58
C VAL A 323 14.29 5.01 7.98
N PHE A 324 13.67 3.84 8.14
CA PHE A 324 13.74 3.02 9.33
C PHE A 324 14.45 1.70 9.03
N PRO A 325 15.80 1.68 9.14
CA PRO A 325 16.61 0.50 8.88
C PRO A 325 16.57 -0.46 10.08
N MET A 326 16.16 -1.70 9.83
CA MET A 326 16.04 -2.77 10.82
C MET A 326 17.12 -3.82 10.62
N THR A 327 17.89 -4.09 11.68
CA THR A 327 18.77 -5.26 11.75
C THR A 327 17.99 -6.44 12.35
N ILE A 328 17.94 -7.57 11.65
CA ILE A 328 17.26 -8.78 12.14
C ILE A 328 18.31 -9.80 12.59
N ASP A 329 18.45 -9.99 13.90
CA ASP A 329 19.48 -10.84 14.52
C ASP A 329 19.21 -12.36 14.40
N ASN A 330 17.95 -12.77 14.27
CA ASN A 330 17.55 -14.18 14.20
C ASN A 330 16.58 -14.37 13.03
N VAL A 331 17.17 -14.66 11.87
CA VAL A 331 16.48 -14.69 10.59
C VAL A 331 15.62 -15.94 10.46
N CYS A 332 15.98 -17.04 11.11
CA CYS A 332 15.33 -18.33 10.97
C CYS A 332 14.27 -18.61 12.05
N ALA A 333 14.23 -17.84 13.14
CA ALA A 333 13.24 -18.05 14.22
C ALA A 333 11.80 -17.71 13.83
N THR A 334 11.59 -16.95 12.75
CA THR A 334 10.28 -16.40 12.41
C THR A 334 9.84 -16.83 11.02
N LYS A 335 8.55 -17.16 10.88
CA LYS A 335 7.95 -17.47 9.58
C LYS A 335 7.87 -16.21 8.71
N PRO A 336 7.91 -16.33 7.38
CA PRO A 336 7.89 -15.17 6.46
C PRO A 336 6.74 -14.19 6.71
N PHE A 337 5.49 -14.66 6.70
CA PHE A 337 4.31 -13.81 7.01
C PHE A 337 4.37 -13.16 8.40
N THR A 338 5.03 -13.80 9.37
CA THR A 338 5.24 -13.20 10.70
C THR A 338 6.27 -12.08 10.64
N LYS A 339 7.34 -12.22 9.84
CA LYS A 339 8.30 -11.13 9.61
C LYS A 339 7.63 -9.94 8.94
N GLU A 340 6.84 -10.20 7.91
CA GLU A 340 6.09 -9.15 7.21
C GLU A 340 5.11 -8.44 8.16
N GLY A 341 4.28 -9.18 8.91
CA GLY A 341 3.37 -8.59 9.88
C GLY A 341 4.08 -7.76 10.96
N ASN A 342 5.28 -8.19 11.38
CA ASN A 342 6.12 -7.41 12.30
C ASN A 342 6.65 -6.13 11.64
N ALA A 343 7.13 -6.21 10.39
CA ALA A 343 7.60 -5.06 9.63
C ALA A 343 6.48 -4.02 9.43
N ARG A 344 5.28 -4.46 9.02
CA ARG A 344 4.07 -3.61 8.88
C ARG A 344 3.68 -2.93 10.19
N SER A 345 3.65 -3.70 11.29
CA SER A 345 3.36 -3.11 12.60
C SER A 345 4.40 -2.07 13.01
N LYS A 346 5.68 -2.34 12.71
CA LYS A 346 6.80 -1.47 13.08
C LYS A 346 6.88 -0.19 12.26
N VAL A 347 6.65 -0.24 10.95
CA VAL A 347 6.68 0.95 10.10
C VAL A 347 5.59 1.95 10.51
N VAL A 348 4.39 1.47 10.86
CA VAL A 348 3.30 2.33 11.35
C VAL A 348 3.67 2.95 12.70
N GLU A 349 4.07 2.15 13.68
CA GLU A 349 4.43 2.63 15.02
C GLU A 349 5.57 3.66 14.98
N MET A 350 6.68 3.30 14.31
CA MET A 350 7.86 4.15 14.23
C MET A 350 7.65 5.34 13.32
N GLY A 351 6.87 5.19 12.24
CA GLY A 351 6.54 6.29 11.35
C GLY A 351 5.73 7.38 12.05
N LEU A 352 4.67 7.00 12.79
CA LEU A 352 3.88 7.95 13.59
C LEU A 352 4.73 8.68 14.63
N ARG A 353 5.68 7.98 15.24
CA ARG A 353 6.65 8.59 16.18
C ARG A 353 7.58 9.57 15.46
N ALA A 354 8.15 9.16 14.33
CA ALA A 354 9.18 9.92 13.62
C ALA A 354 8.67 11.28 13.14
N VAL A 355 7.43 11.32 12.66
CA VAL A 355 6.77 12.53 12.15
C VAL A 355 6.10 13.37 13.24
N ASN A 356 6.21 12.95 14.51
CA ASN A 356 5.46 13.51 15.64
C ASN A 356 3.96 13.65 15.31
N ALA A 357 3.33 12.55 14.90
CA ALA A 357 1.92 12.56 14.46
C ALA A 357 0.99 13.10 15.56
N ARG A 358 -0.01 13.87 15.15
CA ARG A 358 -0.98 14.61 15.97
C ARG A 358 -2.40 14.21 15.63
N HIS A 359 -3.32 14.39 16.59
CA HIS A 359 -4.74 14.10 16.34
C HIS A 359 -5.23 14.78 15.07
N GLY A 360 -5.84 14.03 14.16
CA GLY A 360 -6.33 14.54 12.88
C GLY A 360 -5.35 14.45 11.71
N ASP A 361 -4.05 14.20 11.95
CA ASP A 361 -3.12 13.84 10.86
C ASP A 361 -3.57 12.55 10.17
N ILE A 362 -3.28 12.43 8.88
CA ILE A 362 -3.61 11.27 8.07
C ILE A 362 -2.33 10.48 7.79
N PHE A 363 -2.44 9.16 7.75
CA PHE A 363 -1.37 8.31 7.25
C PHE A 363 -1.91 7.22 6.34
N MET A 364 -1.06 6.68 5.48
CA MET A 364 -1.38 5.51 4.67
C MET A 364 -0.33 4.42 4.81
N HIS A 365 -0.75 3.17 4.66
CA HIS A 365 0.13 2.02 4.59
C HIS A 365 -0.35 1.05 3.52
N GLY A 366 0.56 0.71 2.60
CA GLY A 366 0.36 -0.25 1.53
C GLY A 366 1.71 -0.80 1.07
N ASP A 367 1.68 -1.70 0.09
CA ASP A 367 2.90 -2.14 -0.58
C ASP A 367 3.38 -1.05 -1.55
N LEU A 368 4.68 -1.03 -1.88
CA LEU A 368 5.26 0.03 -2.71
C LEU A 368 4.63 0.07 -4.13
N ASP A 369 4.14 -1.07 -4.61
CA ASP A 369 3.45 -1.25 -5.88
C ASP A 369 1.93 -1.02 -5.79
N GLU A 370 1.42 -0.45 -4.70
CA GLU A 370 0.02 -0.05 -4.51
C GLU A 370 -0.09 1.47 -4.35
N LEU A 371 -0.35 2.15 -5.46
CA LEU A 371 -0.25 3.60 -5.57
C LEU A 371 -1.64 4.24 -5.61
N PRO A 372 -2.12 4.90 -4.53
CA PRO A 372 -3.40 5.59 -4.57
C PRO A 372 -3.36 6.81 -5.48
N LYS A 373 -4.46 7.14 -6.16
CA LYS A 373 -4.39 8.28 -7.10
C LYS A 373 -4.16 9.60 -6.36
N PRO A 374 -3.25 10.48 -6.85
CA PRO A 374 -2.90 11.75 -6.20
C PRO A 374 -4.11 12.63 -5.87
N HIS A 375 -5.09 12.69 -6.78
CA HIS A 375 -6.32 13.47 -6.58
C HIS A 375 -7.20 12.95 -5.43
N ILE A 376 -7.08 11.67 -5.04
CA ILE A 376 -7.77 11.11 -3.87
C ILE A 376 -7.04 11.53 -2.60
N VAL A 377 -5.72 11.33 -2.56
CA VAL A 377 -4.85 11.72 -1.44
C VAL A 377 -5.03 13.21 -1.12
N SER A 378 -5.03 14.07 -2.15
CA SER A 378 -5.21 15.51 -1.97
C SER A 378 -6.59 15.89 -1.45
N ARG A 379 -7.69 15.35 -2.00
CA ARG A 379 -9.06 15.60 -1.50
C ARG A 379 -9.23 15.12 -0.05
N LEU A 380 -8.69 13.95 0.29
CA LEU A 380 -8.68 13.46 1.68
C LEU A 380 -7.88 14.41 2.59
N LYS A 381 -6.74 14.94 2.15
CA LYS A 381 -5.94 15.90 2.93
C LYS A 381 -6.66 17.24 3.14
N LYS A 382 -7.24 17.81 2.08
CA LYS A 382 -7.71 19.20 2.03
C LYS A 382 -9.20 19.39 2.38
N CYS A 383 -10.04 18.39 2.12
CA CYS A 383 -11.49 18.49 2.28
C CYS A 383 -12.02 17.68 3.46
N GLY A 384 -13.08 18.16 4.10
CA GLY A 384 -13.85 17.41 5.08
C GLY A 384 -15.15 16.83 4.53
N GLY A 385 -15.96 16.23 5.40
CA GLY A 385 -17.24 15.61 5.05
C GLY A 385 -17.15 14.10 4.82
N TRP A 386 -15.97 13.49 4.98
CA TRP A 386 -15.74 12.05 4.82
C TRP A 386 -15.28 11.37 6.11
N GLU A 387 -14.89 12.13 7.13
CA GLU A 387 -14.19 11.61 8.31
C GLU A 387 -15.03 10.66 9.17
N HIS A 388 -16.37 10.79 9.12
CA HIS A 388 -17.30 9.89 9.82
C HIS A 388 -17.16 8.43 9.36
N LEU A 389 -16.66 8.21 8.14
CA LEU A 389 -16.43 6.89 7.57
C LEU A 389 -15.30 6.10 8.26
N GLN A 390 -14.36 6.77 8.94
CA GLN A 390 -13.22 6.08 9.58
C GLN A 390 -13.35 5.86 11.08
N ALA A 391 -14.01 6.77 11.80
CA ALA A 391 -13.92 6.83 13.26
C ALA A 391 -15.29 6.97 13.96
N GLY A 392 -16.38 6.97 13.21
CA GLY A 392 -17.69 7.37 13.72
C GLY A 392 -17.71 8.86 14.10
N ILE A 393 -18.50 9.25 15.10
CA ILE A 393 -18.43 10.62 15.65
C ILE A 393 -17.07 10.80 16.34
N GLY A 394 -16.27 11.76 15.86
CA GLY A 394 -14.89 11.98 16.30
C GLY A 394 -14.71 12.42 17.77
N GLY A 395 -13.64 13.18 18.03
CA GLY A 395 -13.39 13.86 19.31
C GLY A 395 -11.90 13.95 19.64
N GLY A 396 -11.45 15.12 20.08
CA GLY A 396 -10.05 15.34 20.46
C GLY A 396 -9.64 14.66 21.77
N PRO A 397 -8.34 14.44 22.01
CA PRO A 397 -7.83 14.09 23.33
C PRO A 397 -8.23 15.14 24.35
N LYS A 398 -8.59 14.69 25.56
CA LYS A 398 -8.76 15.60 26.70
C LYS A 398 -7.39 15.94 27.27
N SER A 399 -7.21 17.19 27.69
CA SER A 399 -5.93 17.58 28.27
C SER A 399 -5.66 16.80 29.56
N THR A 400 -4.47 16.21 29.66
CA THR A 400 -4.01 15.56 30.88
C THR A 400 -3.72 16.57 31.98
N ARG A 401 -3.48 17.85 31.63
CA ARG A 401 -3.34 18.93 32.61
C ARG A 401 -4.65 19.20 33.36
N GLU A 402 -5.79 18.93 32.73
CA GLU A 402 -7.10 18.98 33.37
C GLU A 402 -7.27 17.69 34.22
N LYS A 403 -7.38 17.86 35.54
CA LYS A 403 -7.42 16.77 36.54
C LYS A 403 -8.15 15.52 36.03
N LYS A 404 -7.50 14.35 36.13
CA LYS A 404 -8.06 13.01 35.93
C LYS A 404 -9.07 12.91 34.78
N VAL A 405 -8.53 12.75 33.58
CA VAL A 405 -9.29 12.44 32.37
C VAL A 405 -10.00 11.08 32.52
N GLU A 406 -11.33 11.06 32.44
CA GLU A 406 -12.12 9.85 32.19
C GLU A 406 -12.12 9.54 30.68
N SER A 407 -12.08 8.24 30.32
CA SER A 407 -12.11 7.81 28.91
C SER A 407 -13.35 8.36 28.19
N TYR A 408 -13.17 8.86 26.97
CA TYR A 408 -14.25 9.45 26.17
C TYR A 408 -15.36 8.44 25.79
N LEU A 409 -15.04 7.14 25.77
CA LEU A 409 -15.99 6.06 25.42
C LEU A 409 -16.63 5.39 26.64
N GLN A 410 -16.64 6.06 27.80
CA GLN A 410 -17.23 5.53 29.04
C GLN A 410 -18.75 5.72 29.12
N ASP A 411 -19.44 5.68 27.98
CA ASP A 411 -20.89 5.49 27.99
C ASP A 411 -21.17 4.02 28.29
N ASN A 412 -21.92 3.75 29.36
CA ASN A 412 -22.31 2.39 29.71
C ASN A 412 -23.37 1.82 28.73
N GLU A 413 -23.86 2.63 27.79
CA GLU A 413 -24.73 2.19 26.68
C GLU A 413 -23.95 1.87 25.40
N LEU A 414 -22.71 2.34 25.22
CA LEU A 414 -21.80 1.95 24.13
C LEU A 414 -21.19 0.55 24.34
N TYR A 415 -21.89 -0.30 25.10
CA TYR A 415 -21.46 -1.58 25.67
C TYR A 415 -21.38 -2.74 24.67
N GLU A 416 -21.16 -2.46 23.39
CA GLU A 416 -20.74 -3.50 22.47
C GLU A 416 -19.21 -3.56 22.50
N GLN A 417 -18.68 -4.78 22.69
CA GLN A 417 -17.27 -5.04 22.42
C GLN A 417 -16.98 -4.48 21.04
N MET A 418 -16.27 -3.36 20.93
CA MET A 418 -15.76 -2.91 19.64
C MET A 418 -14.94 -4.09 19.11
N PRO A 419 -15.34 -4.72 17.99
CA PRO A 419 -14.54 -5.77 17.40
C PRO A 419 -13.14 -5.25 17.12
N LYS A 420 -12.21 -6.16 16.87
CA LYS A 420 -10.81 -5.82 16.65
C LYS A 420 -10.55 -4.93 15.43
N ASP A 421 -11.58 -4.66 14.62
CA ASP A 421 -11.54 -4.32 13.19
C ASP A 421 -12.53 -3.15 12.93
N VAL A 422 -12.37 -2.00 13.61
CA VAL A 422 -13.37 -0.89 13.63
C VAL A 422 -12.78 0.46 13.24
N TYR A 423 -11.61 0.43 12.62
CA TYR A 423 -11.05 1.55 11.87
C TYR A 423 -10.63 0.96 10.54
N ASP A 424 -11.57 0.25 9.92
CA ASP A 424 -11.33 -0.40 8.65
C ASP A 424 -11.44 0.70 7.62
N LEU A 425 -10.29 0.93 7.02
CA LEU A 425 -10.02 1.98 6.07
C LEU A 425 -10.50 1.40 4.74
N PRO A 426 -10.87 2.24 3.77
CA PRO A 426 -11.42 1.73 2.53
C PRO A 426 -10.52 0.61 1.98
N ASP A 427 -11.06 -0.60 2.06
CA ASP A 427 -10.42 -1.82 1.59
C ASP A 427 -10.30 -1.69 0.10
N LEU A 428 -9.10 -1.75 -0.42
CA LEU A 428 -8.92 -1.58 -1.85
C LEU A 428 -8.20 -2.81 -2.41
N GLU A 429 -8.80 -4.00 -2.28
CA GLU A 429 -8.20 -5.24 -2.79
C GLU A 429 -8.63 -5.58 -4.22
N TYR A 430 -7.65 -5.97 -5.02
CA TYR A 430 -7.80 -6.47 -6.37
C TYR A 430 -8.68 -7.75 -6.42
N GLU A 431 -9.93 -7.58 -6.83
CA GLU A 431 -10.66 -8.57 -7.61
C GLU A 431 -11.27 -7.79 -8.77
N ARG A 432 -10.62 -7.84 -9.94
CA ARG A 432 -11.19 -7.29 -11.18
C ARG A 432 -12.37 -8.16 -11.58
N ASP A 433 -13.49 -7.93 -10.93
CA ASP A 433 -14.79 -8.26 -11.50
C ASP A 433 -15.06 -7.21 -12.56
N THR A 434 -15.35 -7.63 -13.80
CA THR A 434 -15.76 -6.71 -14.88
C THR A 434 -17.00 -5.89 -14.50
N LYS A 435 -17.67 -6.23 -13.39
CA LYS A 435 -18.82 -5.52 -12.81
C LYS A 435 -18.48 -4.53 -11.70
N VAL A 436 -17.25 -4.50 -11.17
CA VAL A 436 -16.91 -3.75 -9.93
C VAL A 436 -15.49 -3.15 -9.93
N ALA A 437 -15.05 -2.58 -11.06
CA ALA A 437 -13.88 -1.69 -11.26
C ALA A 437 -12.54 -2.08 -10.60
N THR A 438 -11.51 -1.25 -10.80
CA THR A 438 -10.15 -1.49 -10.23
C THR A 438 -10.08 -1.06 -8.76
N ARG A 439 -9.45 -1.90 -7.92
CA ARG A 439 -9.29 -1.75 -6.46
C ARG A 439 -7.81 -1.91 -6.08
N THR A 440 -7.25 -1.00 -5.27
CA THR A 440 -5.80 -0.93 -4.92
C THR A 440 -5.49 -0.53 -3.46
N THR A 441 -4.71 -1.28 -2.68
CA THR A 441 -4.78 -1.45 -1.19
C THR A 441 -3.87 -0.59 -0.25
N PRO A 442 -3.60 0.72 -0.46
CA PRO A 442 -3.10 1.53 0.64
C PRO A 442 -4.28 1.89 1.55
N ASN A 443 -4.23 1.39 2.77
CA ASN A 443 -5.20 1.73 3.78
C ASN A 443 -4.85 3.13 4.30
N PHE A 444 -5.79 4.07 4.27
CA PHE A 444 -5.61 5.43 4.85
C PHE A 444 -5.82 5.39 6.36
N ALA A 445 -5.71 6.45 7.15
CA ALA A 445 -6.15 6.47 8.55
C ALA A 445 -5.97 7.84 9.16
N ILE A 446 -6.91 8.26 10.00
CA ILE A 446 -6.74 9.41 10.88
C ILE A 446 -6.04 8.94 12.16
N PHE A 447 -4.93 9.59 12.50
CA PHE A 447 -4.25 9.39 13.77
C PHE A 447 -5.12 9.93 14.91
N ASP A 448 -5.32 9.08 15.92
CA ASP A 448 -6.12 9.38 17.09
C ASP A 448 -5.27 9.38 18.36
N ALA A 449 -4.87 10.59 18.78
CA ALA A 449 -4.11 10.83 19.99
C ALA A 449 -4.75 10.24 21.26
N LYS A 450 -6.09 10.08 21.34
CA LYS A 450 -6.74 9.45 22.50
C LYS A 450 -6.25 8.01 22.70
N ARG A 451 -6.00 7.26 21.62
CA ARG A 451 -5.48 5.87 21.67
C ARG A 451 -4.09 5.85 22.27
N ALA A 452 -3.27 6.75 21.76
CA ALA A 452 -1.92 7.04 22.18
C ALA A 452 -1.83 7.37 23.69
N LEU A 453 -2.75 8.21 24.18
CA LEU A 453 -2.79 8.68 25.56
C LEU A 453 -3.46 7.73 26.57
N GLY A 454 -3.89 6.53 26.15
CA GLY A 454 -4.62 5.60 27.02
C GLY A 454 -5.98 6.11 27.45
N GLN A 455 -6.58 7.02 26.65
CA GLN A 455 -7.93 7.56 26.87
C GLN A 455 -9.01 6.71 26.18
N TYR A 456 -8.61 5.61 25.55
CA TYR A 456 -9.51 4.54 25.08
C TYR A 456 -9.74 3.48 26.18
N PRO A 457 -10.88 2.79 26.18
CA PRO A 457 -11.08 1.62 27.02
C PRO A 457 -9.99 0.58 26.70
N GLU A 458 -9.29 0.08 27.71
CA GLU A 458 -8.40 -1.08 27.52
C GLU A 458 -9.23 -2.24 26.93
N GLU A 459 -8.74 -2.86 25.85
CA GLU A 459 -9.34 -4.09 25.31
C GLU A 459 -9.58 -5.08 26.47
N TYR A 460 -10.83 -5.51 26.65
CA TYR A 460 -11.22 -6.58 27.55
C TYR A 460 -10.68 -7.93 27.01
N ARG A 461 -9.36 -8.10 26.94
CA ARG A 461 -8.73 -9.39 26.64
C ARG A 461 -9.02 -10.35 27.80
N ASN A 462 -9.98 -11.25 27.59
CA ASN A 462 -10.13 -12.51 28.32
C ASN A 462 -10.43 -12.44 29.83
N ILE A 463 -11.35 -11.60 30.30
CA ILE A 463 -12.02 -11.85 31.60
C ILE A 463 -13.28 -12.69 31.36
N ARG A 464 -13.13 -13.85 30.70
CA ARG A 464 -14.17 -14.90 30.74
C ARG A 464 -14.08 -15.74 32.02
N ASN A 465 -13.06 -15.51 32.85
CA ASN A 465 -12.90 -16.20 34.13
C ASN A 465 -12.45 -15.24 35.25
N LYS A 466 -13.39 -15.00 36.18
CA LYS A 466 -13.27 -14.38 37.52
C LYS A 466 -13.39 -12.85 37.63
N LYS A 467 -14.62 -12.47 38.02
CA LYS A 467 -15.02 -11.36 38.90
C LYS A 467 -14.97 -9.94 38.32
N GLU A 468 -16.10 -9.52 37.76
CA GLU A 468 -16.49 -8.13 37.52
C GLU A 468 -16.36 -7.22 38.77
N GLU A 469 -16.38 -7.78 39.99
CA GLU A 469 -16.17 -7.01 41.21
C GLU A 469 -14.72 -6.56 41.44
N LYS A 470 -13.72 -7.23 40.83
CA LYS A 470 -12.30 -6.85 41.02
C LYS A 470 -11.91 -5.63 40.18
N SER A 471 -12.43 -5.47 38.97
CA SER A 471 -12.12 -4.32 38.11
C SER A 471 -12.69 -3.01 38.68
N LYS A 472 -13.91 -3.04 39.21
CA LYS A 472 -14.52 -1.90 39.93
C LYS A 472 -13.71 -1.49 41.17
N ARG A 473 -13.13 -2.44 41.91
CA ARG A 473 -12.26 -2.16 43.09
C ARG A 473 -10.86 -1.67 42.73
N ILE A 474 -10.27 -2.12 41.62
CA ILE A 474 -8.97 -1.64 41.13
C ILE A 474 -9.09 -0.19 40.63
N ASN A 475 -10.15 0.12 39.87
CA ASN A 475 -10.41 1.49 39.44
C ASN A 475 -10.72 2.44 40.61
N LYS A 476 -11.37 1.95 41.69
CA LYS A 476 -11.60 2.75 42.90
C LYS A 476 -10.31 3.06 43.66
N LYS A 477 -9.38 2.11 43.79
CA LYS A 477 -8.07 2.32 44.45
C LYS A 477 -7.15 3.28 43.67
N LYS A 478 -7.16 3.25 42.34
CA LYS A 478 -6.44 4.24 41.50
C LYS A 478 -7.05 5.64 41.57
N ARG A 479 -8.27 5.82 42.11
CA ARG A 479 -8.88 7.15 42.24
C ARG A 479 -8.29 7.98 43.37
N ASP A 480 -7.63 7.35 44.35
CA ASP A 480 -7.11 7.99 45.56
C ASP A 480 -5.60 8.28 45.49
N GLU A 481 -4.92 7.90 44.39
CA GLU A 481 -3.52 8.27 44.14
C GLU A 481 -3.45 9.70 43.55
N PRO A 482 -2.45 10.51 43.92
CA PRO A 482 -2.27 11.83 43.31
C PRO A 482 -2.10 11.69 41.81
N TYR A 483 -2.90 12.44 41.06
CA TYR A 483 -2.85 12.44 39.59
C TYR A 483 -1.47 12.92 39.13
N VAL A 484 -0.81 12.11 38.30
CA VAL A 484 0.44 12.46 37.62
C VAL A 484 0.14 12.51 36.13
N ASP A 485 0.37 13.66 35.51
CA ASP A 485 0.25 13.83 34.06
C ASP A 485 1.18 12.80 33.36
N PRO A 486 0.63 11.84 32.59
CA PRO A 486 1.44 10.83 31.91
C PRO A 486 2.51 11.45 31.01
N LEU A 487 2.19 12.54 30.31
CA LEU A 487 3.12 13.22 29.40
C LEU A 487 4.28 13.91 30.14
N SER A 488 4.15 14.14 31.45
CA SER A 488 5.25 14.65 32.29
C SER A 488 6.20 13.54 32.77
N GLN A 489 5.86 12.28 32.56
CA GLN A 489 6.66 11.14 33.01
C GLN A 489 7.72 10.79 31.97
N HIS A 490 8.98 10.73 32.40
CA HIS A 490 10.13 10.41 31.53
C HIS A 490 9.98 9.09 30.75
N ASN A 491 9.22 8.13 31.26
CA ASN A 491 9.07 6.80 30.66
C ASN A 491 7.69 6.57 30.00
N PHE A 492 6.86 7.61 29.89
CA PHE A 492 5.60 7.49 29.19
C PHE A 492 5.84 7.54 27.69
N ASP A 493 5.36 6.52 26.99
CA ASP A 493 5.43 6.45 25.55
C ASP A 493 4.07 6.81 24.94
N PRO A 494 3.91 8.01 24.36
CA PRO A 494 2.64 8.45 23.79
C PRO A 494 2.26 7.65 22.55
N TYR A 495 3.17 6.92 21.90
CA TYR A 495 2.85 6.11 20.71
C TYR A 495 2.58 4.64 21.06
N ALA A 496 2.63 4.26 22.34
CA ALA A 496 2.40 2.89 22.80
C ALA A 496 1.02 2.34 22.38
N GLY A 497 0.00 3.20 22.21
CA GLY A 497 -1.33 2.83 21.74
C GLY A 497 -1.38 2.26 20.32
N TYR A 498 -0.31 2.45 19.53
CA TYR A 498 -0.13 1.92 18.17
C TYR A 498 0.87 0.75 18.13
N THR A 499 1.16 0.15 19.30
CA THR A 499 2.01 -1.05 19.43
C THR A 499 1.17 -2.32 19.57
N ASN A 500 1.81 -3.47 19.81
CA ASN A 500 1.18 -4.77 20.10
C ASN A 500 0.14 -4.78 21.26
N LYS A 501 0.06 -3.70 22.05
CA LYS A 501 -0.91 -3.51 23.14
C LYS A 501 -2.19 -2.74 22.72
N GLY A 502 -2.26 -2.19 21.51
CA GLY A 502 -3.38 -1.39 21.00
C GLY A 502 -3.71 -1.66 19.53
N TYR A 503 -3.83 -0.61 18.70
CA TYR A 503 -4.04 -0.76 17.25
C TYR A 503 -2.78 -1.36 16.62
N ARG A 504 -2.89 -2.57 16.10
CA ARG A 504 -1.74 -3.22 15.45
C ARG A 504 -1.73 -2.79 13.98
N GLY A 505 -0.65 -2.15 13.55
CA GLY A 505 -0.49 -1.72 12.15
C GLY A 505 -0.61 -2.86 11.13
N ASP A 506 -0.37 -4.13 11.52
CA ASP A 506 -0.64 -5.28 10.65
C ASP A 506 -2.13 -5.51 10.36
N LYS A 507 -3.03 -5.11 11.26
CA LYS A 507 -4.48 -5.18 11.01
C LYS A 507 -4.95 -4.18 9.97
N MET A 508 -4.26 -3.03 9.87
CA MET A 508 -4.51 -2.04 8.81
C MET A 508 -4.45 -2.70 7.43
N ARG A 509 -3.63 -3.74 7.26
CA ARG A 509 -3.57 -4.60 6.07
C ARG A 509 -4.51 -5.81 6.15
N ALA A 510 -4.67 -6.47 7.29
CA ALA A 510 -5.31 -7.80 7.36
C ALA A 510 -6.83 -7.85 7.04
N ILE A 511 -7.48 -6.70 6.84
CA ILE A 511 -8.89 -6.61 6.43
C ILE A 511 -9.03 -6.98 4.93
N THR A 512 -7.93 -6.86 4.17
CA THR A 512 -7.80 -7.06 2.72
C THR A 512 -7.63 -8.53 2.29
N PHE A 513 -8.44 -9.46 2.80
CA PHE A 513 -8.49 -10.85 2.28
C PHE A 513 -9.94 -11.33 2.07
N GLN A 514 -10.89 -10.40 1.96
CA GLN A 514 -12.31 -10.70 1.91
C GLN A 514 -12.83 -10.73 0.47
N ASN A 515 -13.42 -11.87 0.08
CA ASN A 515 -14.07 -12.03 -1.22
C ASN A 515 -15.16 -10.95 -1.42
N VAL A 516 -15.36 -10.44 -2.65
CA VAL A 516 -16.39 -9.42 -2.98
C VAL A 516 -17.77 -9.77 -2.42
N LYS A 517 -18.13 -11.07 -2.37
CA LYS A 517 -19.41 -11.56 -1.83
C LYS A 517 -19.58 -11.36 -0.31
N LYS A 518 -18.49 -11.09 0.42
CA LYS A 518 -18.49 -10.80 1.87
C LYS A 518 -18.67 -9.32 2.21
N PHE A 519 -18.44 -8.41 1.25
CA PHE A 519 -18.81 -6.99 1.36
C PHE A 519 -20.34 -6.76 1.35
N ASN A 520 -21.14 -7.84 1.34
CA ASN A 520 -22.57 -7.79 1.58
C ASN A 520 -22.94 -7.37 3.03
N ASN A 521 -21.96 -7.19 3.92
CA ASN A 521 -22.19 -6.47 5.16
C ASN A 521 -22.28 -4.97 4.85
N LYS A 522 -23.41 -4.34 5.22
CA LYS A 522 -23.87 -3.02 4.74
C LYS A 522 -23.01 -1.81 5.15
N THR A 523 -21.84 -2.01 5.76
CA THR A 523 -21.08 -0.99 6.50
C THR A 523 -19.71 -0.68 5.90
N ASP A 524 -19.21 -1.50 4.97
CA ASP A 524 -17.87 -1.34 4.42
C ASP A 524 -17.90 -0.37 3.22
N VAL A 525 -17.04 0.66 3.24
CA VAL A 525 -16.93 1.68 2.19
C VAL A 525 -15.62 1.53 1.44
N VAL A 526 -15.69 1.41 0.11
CA VAL A 526 -14.50 1.23 -0.76
C VAL A 526 -14.44 2.35 -1.76
N ILE A 527 -13.30 3.02 -1.90
CA ILE A 527 -13.12 4.08 -2.90
C ILE A 527 -13.09 3.43 -4.30
N TRP A 528 -13.88 3.96 -5.23
CA TRP A 528 -13.95 3.45 -6.59
C TRP A 528 -12.78 3.98 -7.44
N SER A 529 -12.13 3.10 -8.20
CA SER A 529 -10.96 3.40 -9.03
C SER A 529 -9.87 4.19 -8.27
N GLY A 530 -9.54 3.68 -7.07
CA GLY A 530 -8.79 4.40 -6.05
C GLY A 530 -7.28 4.55 -6.27
N GLY A 531 -6.70 3.82 -7.22
CA GLY A 531 -5.25 3.76 -7.40
C GLY A 531 -4.81 2.79 -8.50
N TRP A 532 -3.50 2.58 -8.57
CA TRP A 532 -2.82 1.64 -9.46
C TRP A 532 -2.18 0.49 -8.64
N HIS A 533 -2.27 -0.72 -9.15
CA HIS A 533 -1.57 -1.88 -8.60
C HIS A 533 -0.57 -2.38 -9.64
N MET A 534 0.71 -2.16 -9.36
CA MET A 534 1.81 -2.25 -10.33
C MET A 534 2.65 -3.52 -10.17
N SER A 535 2.17 -4.51 -9.41
CA SER A 535 2.97 -5.68 -9.04
C SER A 535 3.50 -6.50 -10.22
N SER A 536 2.84 -6.44 -11.38
CA SER A 536 3.21 -7.12 -12.62
C SER A 536 4.02 -6.29 -13.62
N PHE A 537 4.57 -5.15 -13.20
CA PHE A 537 5.34 -4.24 -14.07
C PHE A 537 6.77 -4.03 -13.55
N LEU A 538 7.56 -5.11 -13.50
CA LEU A 538 8.99 -5.03 -13.19
C LEU A 538 9.85 -5.03 -14.47
N PRO A 539 11.08 -4.50 -14.42
CA PRO A 539 11.88 -4.24 -15.62
C PRO A 539 12.29 -5.50 -16.37
N THR A 540 12.75 -6.54 -15.66
CA THR A 540 13.24 -7.77 -16.28
C THR A 540 12.81 -8.99 -15.48
N ILE A 541 12.94 -10.17 -16.09
CA ILE A 541 12.67 -11.45 -15.43
C ILE A 541 13.46 -11.63 -14.13
N GLU A 542 14.69 -11.13 -14.06
CA GLU A 542 15.53 -11.24 -12.86
C GLU A 542 14.99 -10.38 -11.71
N HIS A 543 14.36 -9.22 -12.01
CA HIS A 543 13.68 -8.42 -10.99
C HIS A 543 12.45 -9.16 -10.45
N PHE A 544 11.65 -9.79 -11.32
CA PHE A 544 10.53 -10.62 -10.91
C PHE A 544 10.97 -11.78 -10.02
N LEU A 545 12.00 -12.53 -10.44
CA LEU A 545 12.57 -13.64 -9.69
C LEU A 545 13.09 -13.17 -8.31
N ASN A 546 13.79 -12.04 -8.25
CA ASN A 546 14.23 -11.45 -6.99
C ASN A 546 13.06 -11.10 -6.07
N LYS A 547 11.98 -10.50 -6.61
CA LYS A 547 10.77 -10.17 -5.85
C LYS A 547 10.12 -11.42 -5.26
N ILE A 548 9.76 -12.40 -6.08
CA ILE A 548 9.07 -13.62 -5.59
C ILE A 548 9.93 -14.43 -4.61
N MET A 549 11.25 -14.40 -4.76
CA MET A 549 12.17 -15.09 -3.86
C MET A 549 12.43 -14.33 -2.57
N SER A 550 12.08 -13.04 -2.48
CA SER A 550 12.28 -12.20 -1.29
C SER A 550 11.05 -12.12 -0.38
N TYR A 551 9.86 -12.39 -0.92
CA TYR A 551 8.57 -12.10 -0.27
C TYR A 551 8.04 -13.27 0.57
N SER A 552 6.96 -13.03 1.33
CA SER A 552 6.36 -14.05 2.22
C SER A 552 5.79 -15.28 1.50
N HIS A 553 5.40 -15.11 0.23
CA HIS A 553 4.83 -16.14 -0.65
C HIS A 553 5.88 -16.95 -1.45
N PHE A 554 7.16 -16.86 -1.08
CA PHE A 554 8.24 -17.52 -1.83
C PHE A 554 8.13 -19.04 -1.87
N ASP A 555 7.36 -19.64 -0.96
CA ASP A 555 7.17 -21.09 -0.82
C ASP A 555 6.64 -21.76 -2.08
N ARG A 556 5.72 -21.09 -2.79
CA ARG A 556 5.21 -21.55 -4.09
C ARG A 556 6.33 -21.79 -5.10
N PHE A 557 7.37 -20.96 -5.06
CA PHE A 557 8.45 -20.97 -6.06
C PHE A 557 9.71 -21.69 -5.57
N TYR A 558 9.89 -21.81 -4.25
CA TYR A 558 11.14 -22.28 -3.64
C TYR A 558 11.56 -23.69 -4.11
N PHE A 559 10.60 -24.60 -4.30
CA PHE A 559 10.88 -25.99 -4.70
C PHE A 559 10.99 -26.19 -6.21
N MET A 560 10.80 -25.14 -7.01
CA MET A 560 10.94 -25.18 -8.45
C MET A 560 12.41 -24.97 -8.86
N SER A 561 12.87 -25.68 -9.89
CA SER A 561 14.16 -25.38 -10.52
C SER A 561 14.18 -23.93 -11.03
N GLU A 562 15.36 -23.33 -11.17
CA GLU A 562 15.48 -21.97 -11.70
C GLU A 562 14.83 -21.84 -13.09
N GLU A 563 15.07 -22.82 -13.97
CA GLU A 563 14.46 -22.89 -15.30
C GLU A 563 12.93 -22.91 -15.21
N LYS A 564 12.37 -23.74 -14.31
CA LYS A 564 10.92 -23.83 -14.16
C LYS A 564 10.31 -22.55 -13.57
N ARG A 565 10.99 -21.92 -12.61
CA ARG A 565 10.56 -20.61 -12.06
C ARG A 565 10.54 -19.54 -13.15
N ARG A 566 11.57 -19.50 -13.99
CA ARG A 566 11.67 -18.53 -15.09
C ARG A 566 10.54 -18.73 -16.10
N GLU A 567 10.26 -19.98 -16.48
CA GLU A 567 9.15 -20.34 -17.37
C GLU A 567 7.78 -19.97 -16.76
N ASP A 568 7.54 -20.34 -15.50
CA ASP A 568 6.29 -20.04 -14.78
C ASP A 568 6.05 -18.53 -14.69
N MET A 569 7.12 -17.78 -14.37
CA MET A 569 7.05 -16.33 -14.25
C MET A 569 6.74 -15.65 -15.59
N ILE A 570 7.39 -16.06 -16.70
CA ILE A 570 7.06 -15.53 -18.03
C ILE A 570 5.59 -15.81 -18.37
N ASN A 571 5.09 -17.01 -18.05
CA ASN A 571 3.70 -17.37 -18.27
C ASN A 571 2.74 -16.50 -17.44
N HIS A 572 3.08 -16.16 -16.19
CA HIS A 572 2.26 -15.29 -15.35
C HIS A 572 2.30 -13.83 -15.82
N ILE A 573 3.47 -13.31 -16.22
CA ILE A 573 3.61 -11.94 -16.74
C ILE A 573 2.76 -11.76 -18.01
N ASN A 574 2.78 -12.74 -18.92
CA ASN A 574 1.93 -12.75 -20.13
C ASN A 574 0.44 -12.83 -19.81
N LYS A 575 0.09 -13.31 -18.61
CA LYS A 575 -1.28 -13.31 -18.06
C LYS A 575 -1.57 -12.07 -17.20
N GLY A 576 -0.62 -11.14 -17.07
CA GLY A 576 -0.73 -9.90 -16.29
C GLY A 576 -0.64 -10.05 -14.78
N THR A 577 -0.25 -11.22 -14.28
CA THR A 577 -0.19 -11.53 -12.85
C THR A 577 1.21 -12.01 -12.45
N VAL A 578 1.48 -12.11 -11.15
CA VAL A 578 2.73 -12.64 -10.60
C VAL A 578 2.50 -13.89 -9.75
N TYR A 579 1.31 -14.01 -9.14
CA TYR A 579 1.02 -15.06 -8.16
C TYR A 579 -0.21 -15.90 -8.49
N GLN A 580 -1.10 -15.43 -9.38
CA GLN A 580 -2.36 -16.09 -9.68
C GLN A 580 -2.28 -16.84 -11.01
N ASP A 581 -3.08 -17.90 -11.15
CA ASP A 581 -3.15 -18.64 -12.42
C ASP A 581 -4.22 -18.10 -13.38
N VAL A 582 -4.95 -17.06 -12.94
CA VAL A 582 -5.99 -16.37 -13.68
C VAL A 582 -5.36 -15.29 -14.56
N ALA A 583 -5.74 -15.25 -15.84
CA ALA A 583 -5.31 -14.21 -16.76
C ALA A 583 -6.11 -12.93 -16.53
N TYR A 584 -5.40 -11.81 -16.47
CA TYR A 584 -5.98 -10.48 -16.56
C TYR A 584 -5.96 -10.01 -18.00
N TYR A 585 -7.02 -9.31 -18.38
CA TYR A 585 -7.06 -8.66 -19.69
C TYR A 585 -6.09 -7.49 -19.70
N ASP A 586 -5.35 -7.35 -20.81
CA ASP A 586 -4.65 -6.11 -21.12
C ASP A 586 -5.68 -5.11 -21.66
N PHE A 587 -5.72 -3.94 -21.03
CA PHE A 587 -6.62 -2.87 -21.41
C PHE A 587 -5.83 -1.76 -22.10
N PRO A 588 -6.42 -1.09 -23.11
CA PRO A 588 -5.74 -0.04 -23.84
C PRO A 588 -5.46 1.16 -22.93
N ILE A 589 -4.23 1.66 -22.89
CA ILE A 589 -3.92 2.84 -22.09
C ILE A 589 -4.73 4.05 -22.61
N ALA A 590 -5.40 4.76 -21.70
CA ALA A 590 -5.99 6.05 -22.02
C ALA A 590 -4.89 7.10 -22.03
N TYR A 591 -4.72 7.79 -23.16
CA TYR A 591 -3.80 8.93 -23.25
C TYR A 591 -4.57 10.25 -23.22
N PRO A 592 -4.07 11.28 -22.52
CA PRO A 592 -4.71 12.59 -22.52
C PRO A 592 -4.75 13.18 -23.94
N LYS A 593 -5.85 13.87 -24.28
CA LYS A 593 -6.04 14.50 -25.61
C LYS A 593 -4.93 15.49 -25.99
N SER A 594 -4.24 16.03 -25.00
CA SER A 594 -3.01 16.80 -25.15
C SER A 594 -2.01 16.21 -24.17
N PRO A 595 -1.09 15.33 -24.59
CA PRO A 595 -0.22 14.60 -23.67
C PRO A 595 0.78 15.45 -22.89
N GLU A 596 0.95 16.73 -23.24
CA GLU A 596 1.64 17.73 -22.40
C GLU A 596 0.78 18.23 -21.23
N LYS A 597 -0.41 17.64 -20.98
CA LYS A 597 -1.34 17.99 -19.91
C LYS A 597 -1.79 16.75 -19.16
N GLU A 598 -1.96 16.90 -17.85
CA GLU A 598 -2.52 15.86 -16.97
C GLU A 598 -3.90 15.37 -17.47
N TYR A 599 -4.32 14.19 -17.00
CA TYR A 599 -5.69 13.73 -17.19
C TYR A 599 -6.68 14.75 -16.63
N LYS A 600 -7.66 15.14 -17.45
CA LYS A 600 -8.74 16.00 -16.98
C LYS A 600 -9.82 15.17 -16.32
N TYR A 601 -10.03 15.42 -15.04
CA TYR A 601 -11.09 14.80 -14.26
C TYR A 601 -12.24 15.78 -14.04
N ASP A 602 -13.48 15.27 -13.96
CA ASP A 602 -14.61 16.02 -13.41
C ASP A 602 -15.07 15.31 -12.13
N PHE A 603 -14.75 15.89 -10.98
CA PHE A 603 -15.18 15.39 -9.67
C PHE A 603 -16.38 16.15 -9.11
N THR A 604 -17.03 17.00 -9.92
CA THR A 604 -18.13 17.85 -9.49
C THR A 604 -19.29 17.00 -9.01
N TYR A 605 -19.74 17.21 -7.77
CA TYR A 605 -20.80 16.41 -7.15
C TYR A 605 -22.08 16.40 -8.01
N LYS A 606 -22.44 17.55 -8.60
CA LYS A 606 -23.59 17.67 -9.51
C LYS A 606 -23.43 16.82 -10.79
N THR A 607 -22.23 16.77 -11.38
CA THR A 607 -21.97 15.94 -12.56
C THR A 607 -22.18 14.47 -12.20
N TRP A 608 -21.60 14.02 -11.08
CA TRP A 608 -21.73 12.63 -10.62
C TRP A 608 -23.17 12.23 -10.31
N LEU A 609 -23.98 13.13 -9.73
CA LEU A 609 -25.41 12.88 -9.54
C LEU A 609 -26.16 12.73 -10.88
N SER A 610 -25.79 13.52 -11.89
CA SER A 610 -26.44 13.49 -13.21
C SER A 610 -26.16 12.23 -14.02
N TYR A 611 -25.11 11.48 -13.71
CA TYR A 611 -24.84 10.21 -14.40
C TYR A 611 -25.98 9.20 -14.22
N ASN A 612 -26.73 9.26 -13.11
CA ASN A 612 -27.90 8.42 -12.90
C ASN A 612 -28.99 8.65 -13.97
N ASP A 613 -28.98 9.80 -14.63
CA ASP A 613 -29.91 10.17 -15.69
C ASP A 613 -29.31 10.02 -17.10
N ASP A 614 -27.98 9.99 -17.24
CA ASP A 614 -27.24 10.02 -18.51
C ASP A 614 -25.99 9.13 -18.46
N HIS A 615 -26.21 7.83 -18.67
CA HIS A 615 -25.17 6.79 -18.61
C HIS A 615 -24.07 6.91 -19.67
N GLU A 616 -24.33 7.54 -20.82
CA GLU A 616 -23.30 7.66 -21.87
C GLU A 616 -22.15 8.55 -21.41
N LYS A 617 -22.46 9.65 -20.68
CA LYS A 617 -21.41 10.52 -20.12
C LYS A 617 -20.55 9.84 -19.06
N PHE A 618 -21.11 8.87 -18.32
CA PHE A 618 -20.35 8.11 -17.33
C PHE A 618 -19.29 7.22 -18.00
N LYS A 619 -19.60 6.61 -19.14
CA LYS A 619 -18.67 5.71 -19.86
C LYS A 619 -17.38 6.40 -20.29
N ASP A 620 -17.46 7.66 -20.71
CA ASP A 620 -16.27 8.45 -21.05
C ASP A 620 -15.36 8.69 -19.83
N ALA A 621 -15.96 8.97 -18.66
CA ALA A 621 -15.23 9.15 -17.41
C ALA A 621 -14.64 7.82 -16.92
N GLU A 622 -15.44 6.76 -16.90
CA GLU A 622 -15.04 5.40 -16.54
C GLU A 622 -13.86 4.90 -17.37
N PHE A 623 -13.88 5.15 -18.68
CA PHE A 623 -12.75 4.81 -19.55
C PHE A 623 -11.45 5.46 -19.09
N ILE A 624 -11.45 6.75 -18.76
CA ILE A 624 -10.22 7.40 -18.27
C ILE A 624 -9.76 6.75 -16.95
N PHE A 625 -10.67 6.59 -15.98
CA PHE A 625 -10.30 6.09 -14.65
C PHE A 625 -9.78 4.64 -14.66
N ASP A 626 -10.29 3.78 -15.53
CA ASP A 626 -9.88 2.38 -15.61
C ASP A 626 -8.62 2.14 -16.45
N HIS A 627 -8.21 3.14 -17.24
CA HIS A 627 -7.15 2.99 -18.25
C HIS A 627 -6.03 4.03 -18.13
N GLU A 628 -6.13 4.95 -17.18
CA GLU A 628 -5.06 5.89 -16.88
C GLU A 628 -3.85 5.21 -16.22
N ILE A 629 -2.69 5.76 -16.51
CA ILE A 629 -1.41 5.34 -15.91
C ILE A 629 -0.80 6.49 -15.10
N PRO A 630 0.17 6.23 -14.20
CA PRO A 630 0.80 7.30 -13.43
C PRO A 630 1.42 8.37 -14.33
N GLN A 631 1.28 9.65 -13.95
CA GLN A 631 1.81 10.78 -14.72
C GLN A 631 3.32 10.66 -14.97
N VAL A 632 4.08 10.16 -13.99
CA VAL A 632 5.53 9.89 -14.12
C VAL A 632 5.83 8.95 -15.30
N VAL A 633 4.97 7.94 -15.55
CA VAL A 633 5.13 6.99 -16.67
C VAL A 633 4.80 7.67 -18.00
N LEU A 634 3.76 8.51 -18.04
CA LEU A 634 3.42 9.30 -19.22
C LEU A 634 4.54 10.27 -19.62
N ASP A 635 5.14 10.92 -18.63
CA ASP A 635 6.21 11.90 -18.85
C ASP A 635 7.54 11.22 -19.25
N ASN A 636 7.72 9.95 -18.88
CA ASN A 636 8.97 9.21 -19.08
C ASN A 636 8.76 7.83 -19.72
N PRO A 637 8.15 7.75 -20.92
CA PRO A 637 7.71 6.47 -21.51
C PRO A 637 8.87 5.54 -21.93
N ILE A 638 10.07 6.09 -22.16
CA ILE A 638 11.28 5.30 -22.43
C ILE A 638 11.83 4.70 -21.13
N CYS A 639 11.82 5.46 -20.04
CA CYS A 639 12.32 4.99 -18.74
C CYS A 639 11.46 3.87 -18.16
N TYR A 640 10.15 3.98 -18.34
CA TYR A 640 9.15 3.05 -17.82
C TYR A 640 8.48 2.26 -18.95
N SER A 641 9.24 1.93 -20.00
CA SER A 641 8.73 1.21 -21.18
C SER A 641 8.01 -0.09 -20.83
N TYR A 642 8.49 -0.81 -19.82
CA TYR A 642 7.89 -2.05 -19.31
C TYR A 642 6.58 -1.83 -18.52
N MET A 643 6.25 -0.58 -18.14
CA MET A 643 4.96 -0.20 -17.55
C MET A 643 3.91 0.15 -18.61
N ILE A 644 4.35 0.43 -19.84
CA ILE A 644 3.49 0.69 -21.01
C ILE A 644 3.26 -0.61 -21.79
N ASP A 645 4.35 -1.35 -22.05
CA ASP A 645 4.36 -2.67 -22.67
C ASP A 645 5.00 -3.65 -21.71
N ARG A 646 4.20 -4.48 -21.04
CA ARG A 646 4.66 -5.43 -20.01
C ARG A 646 5.71 -6.41 -20.54
N SER A 647 5.77 -6.63 -21.86
CA SER A 647 6.74 -7.53 -22.50
C SER A 647 8.06 -6.83 -22.86
N PHE A 648 8.15 -5.51 -22.74
CA PHE A 648 9.25 -4.72 -23.31
C PHE A 648 10.61 -5.15 -22.75
N GLY A 649 10.79 -5.27 -21.44
CA GLY A 649 12.05 -5.73 -20.86
C GLY A 649 12.29 -7.24 -20.87
N LEU A 650 11.34 -8.01 -21.41
CA LEU A 650 11.50 -9.46 -21.66
C LEU A 650 11.92 -9.74 -23.10
N THR A 651 11.43 -8.95 -24.05
CA THR A 651 11.59 -9.16 -25.49
C THR A 651 12.52 -8.14 -26.14
N LYS A 652 12.68 -6.97 -25.53
CA LYS A 652 13.54 -5.86 -25.98
C LYS A 652 14.48 -5.45 -24.85
N LYS A 653 15.50 -4.68 -25.22
CA LYS A 653 16.42 -4.09 -24.25
C LYS A 653 15.85 -2.79 -23.70
N LEU A 654 16.05 -2.59 -22.41
CA LEU A 654 15.74 -1.36 -21.71
C LEU A 654 16.78 -0.29 -22.02
N TRP A 655 16.43 0.99 -21.84
CA TRP A 655 17.30 2.09 -22.25
C TRP A 655 18.71 2.01 -21.63
N TRP A 656 18.81 1.60 -20.37
CA TRP A 656 20.09 1.46 -19.67
C TRP A 656 20.90 0.23 -20.08
N GLN A 657 20.29 -0.71 -20.81
CA GLN A 657 20.99 -1.86 -21.39
C GLN A 657 21.55 -1.54 -22.79
N VAL A 658 21.14 -0.42 -23.39
CA VAL A 658 21.60 0.07 -24.69
C VAL A 658 22.57 1.24 -24.51
N ILE A 659 22.24 2.18 -23.63
CA ILE A 659 23.04 3.38 -23.37
C ILE A 659 24.17 3.05 -22.38
N PRO A 660 25.43 3.47 -22.65
CA PRO A 660 26.56 3.26 -21.74
C PRO A 660 26.33 3.84 -20.34
N LYS A 661 26.85 3.15 -19.32
CA LYS A 661 26.66 3.50 -17.89
C LYS A 661 27.14 4.91 -17.53
N ASP A 662 28.24 5.36 -18.14
CA ASP A 662 28.80 6.71 -17.95
C ASP A 662 27.91 7.84 -18.50
N GLN A 663 26.86 7.49 -19.25
CA GLN A 663 25.93 8.45 -19.85
C GLN A 663 24.55 8.44 -19.19
N TRP A 664 24.26 7.51 -18.27
CA TRP A 664 22.93 7.34 -17.69
C TRP A 664 22.40 8.61 -17.01
N GLU A 665 23.26 9.39 -16.35
CA GLU A 665 22.83 10.62 -15.65
C GLU A 665 22.58 11.81 -16.57
N THR A 666 23.14 11.80 -17.78
CA THR A 666 23.19 12.98 -18.67
C THR A 666 22.52 12.76 -20.02
N VAL A 667 22.03 11.55 -20.29
CA VAL A 667 21.47 11.22 -21.59
C VAL A 667 20.19 12.02 -21.84
N ASP A 668 20.15 12.65 -23.01
CA ASP A 668 18.99 13.37 -23.53
C ASP A 668 18.40 12.53 -24.67
N PHE A 669 17.25 11.91 -24.42
CA PHE A 669 16.60 11.02 -25.39
C PHE A 669 16.25 11.75 -26.69
N GLU A 670 16.03 13.07 -26.68
CA GLU A 670 15.74 13.85 -27.89
C GLU A 670 16.95 14.00 -28.83
N LYS A 671 18.16 13.71 -28.34
CA LYS A 671 19.42 13.83 -29.09
C LYS A 671 19.96 12.48 -29.59
N LEU A 672 19.32 11.37 -29.24
CA LEU A 672 19.76 10.04 -29.67
C LEU A 672 19.44 9.80 -31.15
N ASP A 673 20.23 8.94 -31.79
CA ASP A 673 19.98 8.57 -33.18
C ASP A 673 18.72 7.70 -33.31
N LYS A 674 18.09 7.76 -34.48
CA LYS A 674 16.84 7.06 -34.78
C LYS A 674 16.90 5.56 -34.49
N LYS A 675 18.01 4.89 -34.80
CA LYS A 675 18.14 3.44 -34.63
C LYS A 675 18.16 3.07 -33.14
N THR A 676 18.91 3.81 -32.33
CA THR A 676 18.93 3.63 -30.87
C THR A 676 17.53 3.86 -30.29
N LEU A 677 16.83 4.91 -30.74
CA LEU A 677 15.49 5.22 -30.28
C LEU A 677 14.45 4.14 -30.64
N GLU A 678 14.53 3.55 -31.84
CA GLU A 678 13.67 2.43 -32.25
C GLU A 678 13.87 1.17 -31.36
N GLU A 679 15.06 0.96 -30.79
CA GLU A 679 15.35 -0.17 -29.89
C GLU A 679 14.73 0.00 -28.50
N ILE A 680 14.70 1.23 -27.98
CA ILE A 680 14.36 1.53 -26.57
C ILE A 680 12.98 2.16 -26.37
N THR A 681 12.28 2.55 -27.45
CA THR A 681 10.96 3.17 -27.38
C THR A 681 9.85 2.14 -27.55
N PRO A 682 8.82 2.10 -26.69
CA PRO A 682 7.62 1.29 -26.90
C PRO A 682 6.95 1.57 -28.25
N ALA A 683 6.42 0.55 -28.90
CA ALA A 683 5.79 0.71 -30.22
C ALA A 683 4.44 1.45 -30.14
N ASP A 684 3.68 1.19 -29.07
CA ASP A 684 2.27 1.55 -28.94
C ASP A 684 2.03 2.86 -28.16
N ILE A 685 3.02 3.75 -28.13
CA ILE A 685 2.83 5.11 -27.56
C ILE A 685 2.36 6.10 -28.65
N PRO A 686 1.51 7.08 -28.29
CA PRO A 686 1.12 8.17 -29.18
C PRO A 686 2.32 8.88 -29.81
N GLU A 687 2.18 9.30 -31.07
CA GLU A 687 3.24 10.02 -31.82
C GLU A 687 3.84 11.20 -31.06
N VAL A 688 3.00 11.92 -30.33
CA VAL A 688 3.39 13.09 -29.55
C VAL A 688 4.22 12.76 -28.30
N LEU A 689 4.13 11.52 -27.78
CA LEU A 689 5.00 11.00 -26.71
C LEU A 689 6.29 10.36 -27.26
N LYS A 690 6.40 10.15 -28.57
CA LYS A 690 7.64 9.66 -29.18
C LYS A 690 8.70 10.78 -29.17
N PRO A 691 9.99 10.44 -29.04
CA PRO A 691 11.08 11.38 -29.31
C PRO A 691 10.96 12.01 -30.69
N LYS A 692 11.38 13.26 -30.88
CA LYS A 692 11.23 14.00 -32.15
C LYS A 692 11.72 13.23 -33.37
N ALA A 693 12.85 12.54 -33.26
CA ALA A 693 13.42 11.76 -34.36
C ALA A 693 12.58 10.53 -34.80
N LEU A 694 11.62 10.10 -33.97
CA LEU A 694 10.68 9.02 -34.27
C LEU A 694 9.28 9.51 -34.69
N ARG A 695 9.00 10.81 -34.59
CA ARG A 695 7.70 11.37 -34.98
C ARG A 695 7.56 11.34 -36.50
N ASN A 696 6.40 10.94 -36.97
CA ASN A 696 6.07 11.13 -38.39
C ASN A 696 5.90 12.64 -38.66
N GLU A 697 6.90 13.27 -39.30
CA GLU A 697 6.78 14.63 -39.81
C GLU A 697 5.75 14.63 -40.96
N ASN A 698 4.51 15.02 -40.66
CA ASN A 698 3.49 15.40 -41.65
C ASN A 698 3.01 16.82 -41.36
#